data_AF-A0A1I3NXL9-F1
#
_entry.id   AF-A0A1I3NXL9-F1
#
_cell.length_a   1.000
_cell.length_b   1.000
_cell.length_c   1.000
_cell.angle_alpha   90.00
_cell.angle_beta   90.00
_cell.angle_gamma   90.00
#
_symmetry.space_group_name_H-M   'P 1'
#
loop_
_entity.id
_entity.type
_entity.pdbx_description
1 polymer ?
#
loop_
_entity_poly.entity_id
_entity_poly.type
_entity_poly.pdbx_seq_one_letter_code
_entity_poly.pdbx_strand_id
1 'polypeptide(L)'
;MKKSLLASAGLLLLGSTLLLGVPVSGAYAEDAGAAVRDQAPAAVPTAFVQLSGPSLASPGETFAVSVSLSGATGSATAGKFVFEYDPSSFDYISAAAGNPEVSIAGVNAESGKLTIVATDADGSLTDAGAVLALTFKAKAAGDISGINGYVELGADDGSVVQTPEQSLAVQIAGSAPGDLNGNSVIDVGDLSVLLKYFGIDASDANWGSAAIGDFNKNNAIDLADLAALGKKVLYDNGQPFQLMEADIMSIQNAMAAGKLTSVELVQMYLDRIHEYDDDLHSLISINPDALQIAKAMDDERQEKGPRGLLHGIPIIVKDNYDTLGLKTTAGCKCLDDNQTVSDAFMVKKLKDAGAIILAKANLSEFAINTDTLSSLGGQTKDPYDLTKNPGGSSGGTGSSLAANFAAAGLGTDTGGSIRIPSSWNSIVGIRPTIGLTSRDGIIPLALSQDVGGPMARTVADAAILLDAVSGYDPNDIATAGSVGKKPASYTRYLDKNGLKGARIGLVLDSSVAGSNQEVLGLLNKAADDMRAQGATVVGVNIPNVADILKYPSLSGYEFKFNLNEYLSNTRFVDPAAIRNHSLTDIIAGNEFLTSLTNTLNTRNGIESLDTQEYKDILLFRTRLTQQSLLGLMADNSLDAILYPSTTGPTGGSSGSANRLSPFSGFPAISLPAGFVASGLPVGIELLGRPYDEGELIKLGYAYEQATHNRKAPELFPALPVPAK
;
A
#
# COMPACT_ATOMS: atom_id res chain seq x y z
N MET A 1 16.69 57.05 13.90
CA MET A 1 18.18 57.06 13.78
C MET A 1 18.52 55.93 12.83
N LYS A 2 19.19 56.08 11.67
CA LYS A 2 20.54 56.62 11.32
C LYS A 2 21.73 55.72 11.74
N LYS A 3 22.51 55.30 10.72
CA LYS A 3 23.78 54.52 10.70
C LYS A 3 23.65 52.97 10.84
N SER A 4 24.43 52.13 10.13
CA SER A 4 25.24 52.32 8.88
C SER A 4 25.84 50.99 8.35
N LEU A 5 25.91 50.85 7.01
CA LEU A 5 26.93 50.25 6.07
C LEU A 5 27.97 49.21 6.58
N LEU A 6 28.59 48.31 5.79
CA LEU A 6 28.90 48.20 4.33
C LEU A 6 28.48 46.79 3.79
N ALA A 7 28.19 46.47 2.50
CA ALA A 7 28.82 46.73 1.17
C ALA A 7 30.06 45.84 0.89
N SER A 8 30.29 45.22 -0.29
CA SER A 8 29.63 45.17 -1.64
C SER A 8 29.63 43.71 -2.17
N ALA A 9 29.29 43.25 -3.40
CA ALA A 9 28.92 43.78 -4.74
C ALA A 9 27.92 42.77 -5.42
N GLY A 10 27.57 42.67 -6.73
CA GLY A 10 27.90 43.35 -8.00
C GLY A 10 28.64 42.46 -9.03
N LEU A 11 28.41 42.48 -10.36
CA LEU A 11 27.40 43.21 -11.18
C LEU A 11 27.36 42.76 -12.70
N LEU A 12 26.18 42.44 -13.29
CA LEU A 12 25.82 42.40 -14.76
C LEU A 12 26.63 41.44 -15.71
N LEU A 13 26.31 41.10 -16.99
CA LEU A 13 25.14 41.11 -17.93
C LEU A 13 24.97 39.66 -18.53
N LEU A 14 23.98 39.15 -19.30
CA LEU A 14 22.79 39.60 -20.10
C LEU A 14 22.92 39.74 -21.65
N GLY A 15 22.27 38.85 -22.43
CA GLY A 15 22.00 38.91 -23.90
C GLY A 15 22.78 37.91 -24.80
N SER A 16 22.35 37.45 -26.01
CA SER A 16 21.07 37.54 -26.74
C SER A 16 20.93 36.51 -27.91
N THR A 17 19.77 35.87 -28.00
CA THR A 17 18.91 35.45 -29.16
C THR A 17 19.45 35.24 -30.61
N LEU A 18 19.16 34.03 -31.18
CA LEU A 18 18.91 33.60 -32.60
C LEU A 18 19.64 34.25 -33.82
N LEU A 19 20.02 33.44 -34.84
CA LEU A 19 19.14 33.14 -36.00
C LEU A 19 19.66 32.02 -36.97
N LEU A 20 18.79 31.64 -37.92
CA LEU A 20 18.82 30.47 -38.82
C LEU A 20 19.82 30.52 -40.00
N GLY A 21 20.16 29.35 -40.54
CA GLY A 21 20.71 29.13 -41.89
C GLY A 21 20.53 27.67 -42.36
N VAL A 22 20.04 27.45 -43.59
CA VAL A 22 19.64 26.12 -44.15
C VAL A 22 19.89 26.11 -45.68
N PRO A 23 19.73 24.96 -46.36
CA PRO A 23 20.75 23.97 -46.78
C PRO A 23 21.32 24.26 -48.20
N VAL A 24 21.94 23.26 -48.86
CA VAL A 24 21.59 22.85 -50.26
C VAL A 24 22.34 21.58 -50.73
N SER A 25 21.66 20.83 -51.61
CA SER A 25 21.92 19.53 -52.27
C SER A 25 23.33 19.08 -52.70
N GLY A 26 23.50 17.75 -52.81
CA GLY A 26 24.37 17.05 -53.76
C GLY A 26 23.96 15.57 -53.90
N ALA A 27 23.96 14.98 -55.11
CA ALA A 27 23.43 13.63 -55.34
C ALA A 27 24.10 12.90 -56.54
N TYR A 28 23.91 11.57 -56.59
CA TYR A 28 24.26 10.59 -57.63
C TYR A 28 25.75 10.24 -57.88
N ALA A 29 26.07 8.96 -57.65
CA ALA A 29 26.63 8.06 -58.68
C ALA A 29 26.42 6.59 -58.24
N GLU A 30 26.12 5.70 -59.18
CA GLU A 30 26.15 4.23 -59.01
C GLU A 30 27.41 3.66 -59.70
N ASP A 31 27.91 2.51 -59.22
CA ASP A 31 27.95 1.23 -59.97
C ASP A 31 29.08 0.27 -59.44
N ALA A 32 29.01 -0.99 -59.86
CA ALA A 32 30.00 -2.08 -59.77
C ALA A 32 30.28 -2.66 -58.37
N GLY A 33 29.80 -3.89 -58.14
CA GLY A 33 30.09 -4.69 -56.95
C GLY A 33 31.06 -5.86 -57.20
N ALA A 34 31.48 -6.52 -56.10
CA ALA A 34 32.19 -7.79 -56.11
C ALA A 34 31.63 -8.71 -55.02
N ALA A 35 31.55 -10.02 -55.29
CA ALA A 35 30.80 -10.95 -54.45
C ALA A 35 31.54 -11.35 -53.16
N VAL A 36 30.89 -11.13 -52.02
CA VAL A 36 31.21 -11.84 -50.76
C VAL A 36 30.48 -13.18 -50.78
N ARG A 37 31.13 -14.24 -50.30
CA ARG A 37 30.47 -15.52 -50.00
C ARG A 37 30.07 -15.52 -48.52
N ASP A 38 28.78 -15.56 -48.23
CA ASP A 38 28.31 -15.83 -46.89
C ASP A 38 28.80 -17.22 -46.42
N GLN A 39 29.46 -17.26 -45.27
CA GLN A 39 29.48 -18.45 -44.46
C GLN A 39 28.24 -18.40 -43.57
N ALA A 40 27.37 -19.41 -43.68
CA ALA A 40 26.25 -19.53 -42.77
C ALA A 40 26.78 -19.68 -41.32
N PRO A 41 26.18 -18.99 -40.33
CA PRO A 41 26.54 -19.20 -38.94
C PRO A 41 26.26 -20.66 -38.54
N ALA A 42 27.06 -21.18 -37.60
CA ALA A 42 26.83 -22.52 -37.06
C ALA A 42 25.43 -22.61 -36.43
N ALA A 43 24.74 -23.73 -36.64
CA ALA A 43 23.43 -23.94 -36.05
C ALA A 43 23.55 -24.01 -34.52
N VAL A 44 22.78 -23.16 -33.82
CA VAL A 44 22.68 -23.19 -32.36
C VAL A 44 21.94 -24.49 -31.96
N PRO A 45 22.46 -25.28 -31.01
CA PRO A 45 21.80 -26.52 -30.58
C PRO A 45 20.43 -26.22 -29.96
N THR A 46 19.42 -27.02 -30.32
CA THR A 46 18.03 -26.81 -29.88
C THR A 46 17.70 -27.43 -28.52
N ALA A 47 18.65 -28.09 -27.86
CA ALA A 47 18.55 -28.53 -26.48
C ALA A 47 19.91 -28.39 -25.76
N PHE A 48 19.90 -28.01 -24.49
CA PHE A 48 21.10 -27.86 -23.66
C PHE A 48 20.84 -28.18 -22.18
N VAL A 49 21.92 -28.48 -21.44
CA VAL A 49 21.91 -28.52 -19.98
C VAL A 49 22.07 -27.11 -19.46
N GLN A 50 21.21 -26.67 -18.54
CA GLN A 50 21.30 -25.36 -17.91
C GLN A 50 21.80 -25.49 -16.47
N LEU A 51 22.76 -24.64 -16.10
CA LEU A 51 23.29 -24.52 -14.74
C LEU A 51 22.97 -23.12 -14.20
N SER A 52 22.50 -23.07 -12.94
CA SER A 52 22.20 -21.82 -12.23
C SER A 52 22.65 -21.90 -10.77
N GLY A 53 23.17 -20.79 -10.23
CA GLY A 53 23.85 -20.72 -8.94
C GLY A 53 24.36 -19.29 -8.69
N PRO A 54 25.20 -19.05 -7.66
CA PRO A 54 25.71 -17.71 -7.38
C PRO A 54 26.63 -17.19 -8.49
N SER A 55 26.59 -15.88 -8.71
CA SER A 55 27.50 -15.15 -9.60
C SER A 55 28.95 -15.12 -9.12
N LEU A 56 29.19 -15.23 -7.80
CA LEU A 56 30.52 -15.35 -7.22
C LEU A 56 30.41 -16.05 -5.85
N ALA A 57 31.17 -17.12 -5.64
CA ALA A 57 31.32 -17.76 -4.34
C ALA A 57 32.62 -17.32 -3.65
N SER A 58 32.55 -16.99 -2.36
CA SER A 58 33.68 -16.51 -1.57
C SER A 58 34.60 -17.66 -1.14
N PRO A 59 35.93 -17.45 -0.96
CA PRO A 59 36.82 -18.50 -0.46
C PRO A 59 36.36 -19.09 0.89
N GLY A 60 36.01 -20.37 0.88
CA GLY A 60 35.47 -21.10 2.03
C GLY A 60 33.94 -21.18 2.12
N GLU A 61 33.20 -20.51 1.23
CA GLU A 61 31.74 -20.51 1.15
C GLU A 61 31.20 -21.80 0.51
N THR A 62 30.09 -22.33 1.02
CA THR A 62 29.36 -23.47 0.46
C THR A 62 28.12 -22.96 -0.27
N PHE A 63 27.92 -23.36 -1.52
CA PHE A 63 26.85 -22.89 -2.39
C PHE A 63 26.19 -24.03 -3.17
N ALA A 64 24.99 -23.77 -3.69
CA ALA A 64 24.25 -24.70 -4.54
C ALA A 64 24.34 -24.32 -6.02
N VAL A 65 24.31 -25.33 -6.89
CA VAL A 65 24.12 -25.21 -8.34
C VAL A 65 22.94 -26.09 -8.75
N SER A 66 21.86 -25.46 -9.18
CA SER A 66 20.69 -26.13 -9.75
C SER A 66 20.96 -26.50 -11.20
N VAL A 67 20.53 -27.71 -11.58
CA VAL A 67 20.63 -28.26 -12.94
C VAL A 67 19.22 -28.43 -13.49
N SER A 68 18.95 -27.84 -14.65
CA SER A 68 17.72 -28.03 -15.41
C SER A 68 18.04 -28.40 -16.87
N LEU A 69 17.04 -28.90 -17.60
CA LEU A 69 17.14 -29.09 -19.05
C LEU A 69 16.33 -28.01 -19.77
N SER A 70 16.78 -27.62 -20.96
CA SER A 70 16.06 -26.65 -21.80
C SER A 70 16.05 -27.13 -23.25
N GLY A 71 14.90 -27.01 -23.91
CA GLY A 71 14.69 -27.42 -25.31
C GLY A 71 14.76 -28.94 -25.58
N ALA A 72 14.96 -29.77 -24.56
CA ALA A 72 14.85 -31.21 -24.67
C ALA A 72 13.39 -31.60 -24.98
N THR A 73 13.19 -32.64 -25.79
CA THR A 73 11.86 -33.17 -26.13
C THR A 73 11.89 -34.69 -26.19
N GLY A 74 10.80 -35.34 -25.77
CA GLY A 74 10.66 -36.78 -25.67
C GLY A 74 10.00 -37.19 -24.36
N SER A 75 10.38 -38.35 -23.84
CA SER A 75 10.13 -38.80 -22.47
C SER A 75 11.25 -39.77 -22.11
N ALA A 76 11.78 -39.68 -20.88
CA ALA A 76 12.94 -40.43 -20.41
C ALA A 76 12.78 -40.78 -18.93
N THR A 77 12.94 -42.05 -18.58
CA THR A 77 12.90 -42.56 -17.19
C THR A 77 14.28 -42.63 -16.56
N ALA A 78 15.36 -42.56 -17.36
CA ALA A 78 16.74 -42.52 -16.90
C ALA A 78 17.59 -41.46 -17.66
N GLY A 79 18.47 -40.79 -16.92
CA GLY A 79 19.43 -39.81 -17.44
C GLY A 79 20.75 -39.83 -16.68
N LYS A 80 21.86 -39.92 -17.42
CA LYS A 80 23.22 -39.90 -16.90
C LYS A 80 23.84 -38.51 -17.14
N PHE A 81 23.91 -37.73 -16.07
CA PHE A 81 24.46 -36.39 -16.03
C PHE A 81 25.96 -36.45 -15.74
N VAL A 82 26.76 -35.70 -16.50
CA VAL A 82 28.22 -35.62 -16.32
C VAL A 82 28.62 -34.16 -16.22
N PHE A 83 29.34 -33.79 -15.17
CA PHE A 83 29.85 -32.45 -14.93
C PHE A 83 31.37 -32.47 -14.75
N GLU A 84 32.04 -31.45 -15.28
CA GLU A 84 33.48 -31.22 -15.10
C GLU A 84 33.69 -29.82 -14.52
N TYR A 85 34.57 -29.71 -13.52
CA TYR A 85 34.82 -28.48 -12.77
C TYR A 85 36.30 -28.37 -12.40
N ASP A 86 36.82 -27.16 -12.21
CA ASP A 86 38.20 -26.98 -11.73
C ASP A 86 38.33 -27.36 -10.24
N PRO A 87 39.10 -28.42 -9.89
CA PRO A 87 39.32 -28.80 -8.49
C PRO A 87 40.31 -27.87 -7.76
N SER A 88 40.92 -26.89 -8.44
CA SER A 88 41.67 -25.80 -7.79
C SER A 88 40.74 -24.70 -7.26
N SER A 89 39.62 -24.45 -7.97
CA SER A 89 38.61 -23.44 -7.62
C SER A 89 37.51 -23.97 -6.69
N PHE A 90 37.10 -25.23 -6.81
CA PHE A 90 35.97 -25.80 -6.05
C PHE A 90 36.27 -27.17 -5.42
N ASP A 91 35.59 -27.48 -4.32
CA ASP A 91 35.33 -28.84 -3.81
C ASP A 91 33.86 -29.19 -4.08
N TYR A 92 33.59 -30.38 -4.62
CA TYR A 92 32.25 -30.96 -4.61
C TYR A 92 31.90 -31.49 -3.21
N ILE A 93 30.67 -31.27 -2.76
CA ILE A 93 30.19 -31.63 -1.41
C ILE A 93 29.10 -32.71 -1.48
N SER A 94 28.03 -32.49 -2.26
CA SER A 94 26.86 -33.38 -2.32
C SER A 94 25.99 -33.10 -3.53
N ALA A 95 25.08 -34.03 -3.84
CA ALA A 95 24.02 -33.85 -4.82
C ALA A 95 22.69 -34.34 -4.25
N ALA A 96 21.60 -33.66 -4.60
CA ALA A 96 20.23 -34.03 -4.27
C ALA A 96 19.35 -33.95 -5.54
N ALA A 97 18.18 -34.60 -5.51
CA ALA A 97 17.16 -34.37 -6.53
C ALA A 97 16.65 -32.92 -6.45
N GLY A 98 16.41 -32.29 -7.60
CA GLY A 98 15.90 -30.91 -7.66
C GLY A 98 14.40 -30.79 -7.43
N ASN A 99 13.66 -31.91 -7.50
CA ASN A 99 12.22 -32.01 -7.32
C ASN A 99 11.83 -33.39 -6.71
N PRO A 100 10.55 -33.63 -6.33
CA PRO A 100 10.13 -34.88 -5.70
C PRO A 100 9.96 -36.09 -6.63
N GLU A 101 9.88 -35.89 -7.94
CA GLU A 101 9.64 -36.93 -8.96
C GLU A 101 10.96 -37.62 -9.36
N VAL A 102 12.06 -36.86 -9.32
CA VAL A 102 13.42 -37.34 -9.61
C VAL A 102 14.04 -38.06 -8.41
N SER A 103 14.63 -39.23 -8.66
CA SER A 103 15.46 -39.99 -7.72
C SER A 103 16.89 -40.12 -8.23
N ILE A 104 17.89 -40.03 -7.33
CA ILE A 104 19.29 -40.31 -7.67
C ILE A 104 19.57 -41.80 -7.49
N ALA A 105 19.82 -42.51 -8.59
CA ALA A 105 20.16 -43.93 -8.61
C ALA A 105 21.65 -44.20 -8.32
N GLY A 106 22.53 -43.23 -8.57
CA GLY A 106 23.95 -43.33 -8.23
C GLY A 106 24.74 -42.05 -8.44
N VAL A 107 25.84 -41.92 -7.71
CA VAL A 107 26.81 -40.81 -7.84
C VAL A 107 28.22 -41.38 -7.82
N ASN A 108 29.04 -41.04 -8.81
CA ASN A 108 30.50 -41.19 -8.77
C ASN A 108 31.13 -39.79 -8.81
N ALA A 109 32.02 -39.49 -7.86
CA ALA A 109 32.65 -38.19 -7.72
C ALA A 109 34.18 -38.35 -7.67
N GLU A 110 34.84 -37.80 -8.67
CA GLU A 110 36.29 -37.77 -8.84
C GLU A 110 36.79 -36.32 -8.77
N SER A 111 38.11 -36.12 -8.64
CA SER A 111 38.68 -34.77 -8.52
C SER A 111 38.49 -33.97 -9.81
N GLY A 112 37.55 -33.04 -9.82
CA GLY A 112 37.20 -32.23 -10.99
C GLY A 112 36.18 -32.86 -11.94
N LYS A 113 35.62 -34.03 -11.61
CA LYS A 113 34.59 -34.69 -12.43
C LYS A 113 33.52 -35.38 -11.59
N LEU A 114 32.27 -35.22 -11.98
CA LEU A 114 31.09 -35.74 -11.29
C LEU A 114 30.18 -36.44 -12.29
N THR A 115 29.74 -37.66 -11.98
CA THR A 115 28.77 -38.42 -12.78
C THR A 115 27.61 -38.83 -11.89
N ILE A 116 26.39 -38.45 -12.27
CA ILE A 116 25.15 -38.72 -11.53
C ILE A 116 24.19 -39.46 -12.47
N VAL A 117 23.66 -40.60 -12.00
CA VAL A 117 22.53 -41.27 -12.66
C VAL A 117 21.26 -40.87 -11.91
N ALA A 118 20.36 -40.21 -12.62
CA ALA A 118 19.04 -39.81 -12.13
C ALA A 118 17.95 -40.60 -12.87
N THR A 119 16.86 -40.87 -12.17
CA THR A 119 15.72 -41.64 -12.68
C THR A 119 14.40 -41.00 -12.27
N ASP A 120 13.39 -41.12 -13.13
CA ASP A 120 12.03 -40.62 -12.97
C ASP A 120 11.07 -41.78 -13.32
N ALA A 121 10.04 -41.99 -12.50
CA ALA A 121 9.10 -43.11 -12.67
C ALA A 121 8.05 -42.88 -13.77
N ASP A 122 7.70 -41.61 -14.03
CA ASP A 122 6.66 -41.20 -14.97
C ASP A 122 7.24 -40.69 -16.31
N GLY A 123 8.57 -40.60 -16.40
CA GLY A 123 9.30 -40.34 -17.65
C GLY A 123 9.48 -38.87 -17.99
N SER A 124 9.35 -37.99 -17.00
CA SER A 124 9.32 -36.53 -17.10
C SER A 124 10.69 -35.83 -16.99
N LEU A 125 11.82 -36.55 -17.05
CA LEU A 125 13.18 -35.94 -16.98
C LEU A 125 13.44 -34.81 -18.01
N THR A 126 12.71 -34.78 -19.12
CA THR A 126 12.80 -33.72 -20.15
C THR A 126 12.01 -32.45 -19.81
N ASP A 127 10.95 -32.59 -19.00
CA ASP A 127 9.95 -31.54 -18.75
C ASP A 127 10.04 -31.01 -17.30
N ALA A 128 10.70 -31.76 -16.41
CA ALA A 128 10.95 -31.39 -15.02
C ALA A 128 11.92 -30.19 -14.91
N GLY A 129 11.58 -29.23 -14.04
CA GLY A 129 12.31 -27.97 -13.86
C GLY A 129 13.74 -28.14 -13.31
N ALA A 130 13.91 -28.04 -11.99
CA ALA A 130 15.18 -28.41 -11.36
C ALA A 130 15.24 -29.95 -11.27
N VAL A 131 16.18 -30.56 -12.00
CA VAL A 131 16.38 -32.02 -12.02
C VAL A 131 17.35 -32.45 -10.92
N LEU A 132 18.45 -31.70 -10.73
CA LEU A 132 19.45 -31.93 -9.69
C LEU A 132 19.81 -30.63 -8.97
N ALA A 133 20.14 -30.74 -7.69
CA ALA A 133 20.78 -29.69 -6.90
C ALA A 133 22.15 -30.17 -6.45
N LEU A 134 23.21 -29.64 -7.06
CA LEU A 134 24.60 -29.90 -6.68
C LEU A 134 25.02 -28.93 -5.58
N THR A 135 25.93 -29.35 -4.70
CA THR A 135 26.50 -28.51 -3.65
C THR A 135 28.02 -28.49 -3.78
N PHE A 136 28.59 -27.30 -3.83
CA PHE A 136 30.02 -27.07 -3.95
C PHE A 136 30.52 -26.17 -2.82
N LYS A 137 31.82 -26.14 -2.62
CA LYS A 137 32.51 -25.20 -1.72
C LYS A 137 33.67 -24.53 -2.47
N ALA A 138 33.74 -23.21 -2.39
CA ALA A 138 34.78 -22.44 -3.06
C ALA A 138 36.12 -22.50 -2.31
N LYS A 139 37.22 -22.67 -3.07
CA LYS A 139 38.62 -22.57 -2.61
C LYS A 139 39.22 -21.19 -2.90
N ALA A 140 38.84 -20.62 -4.04
CA ALA A 140 39.15 -19.27 -4.48
C ALA A 140 37.86 -18.51 -4.79
N ALA A 141 37.92 -17.19 -4.97
CA ALA A 141 36.78 -16.43 -5.44
C ALA A 141 36.54 -16.76 -6.91
N GLY A 142 35.36 -17.33 -7.23
CA GLY A 142 35.04 -17.81 -8.57
C GLY A 142 33.54 -17.94 -8.81
N ASP A 143 33.16 -17.83 -10.09
CA ASP A 143 31.79 -17.98 -10.57
C ASP A 143 31.53 -19.42 -11.06
N ILE A 144 30.28 -19.75 -11.39
CA ILE A 144 29.92 -21.08 -11.87
C ILE A 144 30.30 -21.37 -13.33
N SER A 145 30.94 -20.45 -14.07
CA SER A 145 31.41 -20.72 -15.45
C SER A 145 32.55 -21.75 -15.50
N GLY A 146 33.24 -21.93 -14.37
CA GLY A 146 34.20 -23.01 -14.16
C GLY A 146 33.56 -24.41 -14.01
N ILE A 147 32.23 -24.54 -14.12
CA ILE A 147 31.48 -25.80 -14.05
C ILE A 147 30.75 -26.00 -15.39
N ASN A 148 31.08 -27.09 -16.08
CA ASN A 148 30.50 -27.47 -17.37
C ASN A 148 29.81 -28.84 -17.24
N GLY A 149 28.89 -29.18 -18.15
CA GLY A 149 28.28 -30.50 -18.14
C GLY A 149 27.48 -30.88 -19.39
N TYR A 150 27.05 -32.13 -19.43
CA TYR A 150 26.18 -32.69 -20.48
C TYR A 150 25.33 -33.83 -19.89
N VAL A 151 24.34 -34.31 -20.65
CA VAL A 151 23.50 -35.43 -20.22
C VAL A 151 23.28 -36.45 -21.34
N GLU A 152 23.43 -37.72 -20.99
CA GLU A 152 23.03 -38.85 -21.83
C GLU A 152 21.63 -39.30 -21.36
N LEU A 153 20.59 -38.98 -22.13
CA LEU A 153 19.20 -39.36 -21.85
C LEU A 153 18.81 -40.61 -22.64
N GLY A 154 17.97 -41.47 -22.06
CA GLY A 154 17.33 -42.59 -22.74
C GLY A 154 18.24 -43.77 -23.12
N ALA A 155 19.57 -43.63 -23.00
CA ALA A 155 20.52 -44.69 -23.32
C ALA A 155 20.33 -45.97 -22.47
N ASP A 156 19.86 -45.82 -21.23
CA ASP A 156 19.66 -46.92 -20.27
C ASP A 156 18.24 -47.53 -20.29
N ASP A 157 17.24 -46.85 -20.87
CA ASP A 157 15.84 -47.33 -20.97
C ASP A 157 15.34 -47.60 -22.40
N GLY A 158 16.05 -47.13 -23.43
CA GLY A 158 15.73 -47.33 -24.84
C GLY A 158 14.76 -46.28 -25.44
N SER A 159 14.47 -45.20 -24.72
CA SER A 159 13.67 -44.07 -25.21
C SER A 159 14.39 -43.27 -26.30
N VAL A 160 13.60 -42.64 -27.20
CA VAL A 160 14.11 -41.76 -28.26
C VAL A 160 13.88 -40.32 -27.86
N VAL A 161 14.97 -39.63 -27.52
CA VAL A 161 14.96 -38.30 -26.88
C VAL A 161 15.87 -37.35 -27.66
N GLN A 162 15.52 -36.07 -27.71
CA GLN A 162 16.41 -35.02 -28.20
C GLN A 162 17.51 -34.76 -27.17
N THR A 163 18.65 -35.45 -27.28
CA THR A 163 19.76 -35.41 -26.31
C THR A 163 20.47 -34.04 -26.27
N PRO A 164 20.55 -33.36 -25.11
CA PRO A 164 21.33 -32.14 -24.94
C PRO A 164 22.85 -32.39 -24.94
N GLU A 165 23.56 -31.97 -25.99
CA GLU A 165 24.98 -32.29 -26.18
C GLU A 165 25.96 -31.41 -25.37
N GLN A 166 25.56 -30.22 -24.92
CA GLN A 166 26.42 -29.28 -24.18
C GLN A 166 25.65 -28.47 -23.12
N SER A 167 26.38 -27.92 -22.14
CA SER A 167 25.86 -26.97 -21.15
C SER A 167 25.94 -25.52 -21.62
N LEU A 168 24.90 -24.75 -21.35
CA LEU A 168 24.95 -23.28 -21.35
C LEU A 168 24.78 -22.78 -19.91
N ALA A 169 25.83 -22.14 -19.39
CA ALA A 169 25.75 -21.39 -18.14
C ALA A 169 24.94 -20.10 -18.39
N VAL A 170 23.74 -20.01 -17.81
CA VAL A 170 22.80 -18.91 -18.04
C VAL A 170 22.30 -18.41 -16.69
N GLN A 171 22.72 -17.20 -16.31
CA GLN A 171 22.05 -16.43 -15.26
C GLN A 171 20.59 -16.21 -15.66
N ILE A 172 19.66 -16.49 -14.75
CA ILE A 172 18.23 -16.45 -15.06
C ILE A 172 17.79 -15.01 -15.33
N ALA A 173 17.05 -14.81 -16.41
CA ALA A 173 16.60 -13.50 -16.85
C ALA A 173 15.64 -12.87 -15.83
N GLY A 174 15.84 -11.58 -15.53
CA GLY A 174 15.03 -10.84 -14.56
C GLY A 174 15.79 -9.85 -13.69
N SER A 175 17.09 -9.62 -13.93
CA SER A 175 17.89 -8.62 -13.23
C SER A 175 17.21 -7.25 -13.25
N ALA A 176 16.85 -6.75 -12.07
CA ALA A 176 16.29 -5.41 -11.93
C ALA A 176 17.35 -4.38 -12.38
N PRO A 177 17.01 -3.32 -13.14
CA PRO A 177 18.03 -2.43 -13.74
C PRO A 177 19.00 -1.87 -12.69
N GLY A 178 20.24 -2.38 -12.67
CA GLY A 178 21.24 -2.13 -11.62
C GLY A 178 21.80 -3.38 -10.93
N ASP A 179 21.18 -4.55 -11.12
CA ASP A 179 21.84 -5.84 -10.93
C ASP A 179 22.77 -6.07 -12.14
N LEU A 180 24.06 -5.78 -11.92
CA LEU A 180 25.16 -5.83 -12.88
C LEU A 180 26.03 -7.09 -12.72
N ASN A 181 25.87 -7.81 -11.60
CA ASN A 181 26.57 -9.05 -11.30
C ASN A 181 25.72 -10.31 -11.58
N GLY A 182 24.40 -10.16 -11.72
CA GLY A 182 23.44 -11.21 -12.08
C GLY A 182 23.06 -12.14 -10.93
N ASN A 183 22.98 -11.62 -9.70
CA ASN A 183 22.56 -12.37 -8.51
C ASN A 183 21.10 -12.10 -8.09
N SER A 184 20.34 -11.27 -8.84
CA SER A 184 18.97 -10.83 -8.53
C SER A 184 18.81 -9.97 -7.26
N VAL A 185 19.91 -9.40 -6.74
CA VAL A 185 19.94 -8.54 -5.55
C VAL A 185 20.88 -7.36 -5.82
N ILE A 186 20.35 -6.14 -5.89
CA ILE A 186 21.20 -4.97 -6.14
C ILE A 186 22.01 -4.69 -4.87
N ASP A 187 23.30 -5.04 -4.86
CA ASP A 187 24.17 -4.96 -3.68
C ASP A 187 25.56 -4.35 -3.94
N VAL A 188 26.44 -4.41 -2.93
CA VAL A 188 27.81 -3.84 -3.00
C VAL A 188 28.70 -4.52 -4.05
N GLY A 189 28.35 -5.73 -4.48
CA GLY A 189 28.93 -6.43 -5.62
C GLY A 189 28.66 -5.71 -6.95
N ASP A 190 27.45 -5.21 -7.19
CA ASP A 190 27.12 -4.43 -8.39
C ASP A 190 27.87 -3.12 -8.43
N LEU A 191 27.93 -2.41 -7.30
CA LEU A 191 28.73 -1.20 -7.19
C LEU A 191 30.22 -1.51 -7.46
N SER A 192 30.70 -2.69 -7.05
CA SER A 192 32.04 -3.19 -7.34
C SER A 192 32.24 -3.66 -8.80
N VAL A 193 31.16 -3.94 -9.55
CA VAL A 193 31.20 -4.12 -11.01
C VAL A 193 31.29 -2.75 -11.69
N LEU A 194 30.40 -1.81 -11.35
CA LEU A 194 30.35 -0.49 -12.00
C LEU A 194 31.61 0.35 -11.79
N LEU A 195 32.21 0.26 -10.61
CA LEU A 195 33.49 0.92 -10.29
C LEU A 195 34.65 0.52 -11.20
N LYS A 196 34.59 -0.63 -11.89
CA LYS A 196 35.61 -1.07 -12.87
C LYS A 196 35.56 -0.25 -14.16
N TYR A 197 34.41 0.34 -14.48
CA TYR A 197 34.16 1.10 -15.70
C TYR A 197 34.05 2.61 -15.46
N PHE A 198 34.20 3.08 -14.22
CA PHE A 198 34.09 4.50 -13.88
C PHE A 198 35.09 5.36 -14.67
N GLY A 199 34.55 6.36 -15.37
CA GLY A 199 35.32 7.29 -16.19
C GLY A 199 35.51 6.90 -17.65
N ILE A 200 34.90 5.81 -18.14
CA ILE A 200 34.86 5.48 -19.58
C ILE A 200 33.60 6.05 -20.25
N ASP A 201 33.67 6.23 -21.58
CA ASP A 201 32.58 6.70 -22.43
C ASP A 201 32.30 5.75 -23.61
N ALA A 202 31.30 6.06 -24.44
CA ALA A 202 30.90 5.25 -25.59
C ALA A 202 31.91 5.12 -26.74
N SER A 203 33.10 5.73 -26.62
CA SER A 203 34.24 5.45 -27.50
C SER A 203 35.21 4.40 -26.96
N ASP A 204 35.07 3.96 -25.69
CA ASP A 204 35.90 2.93 -25.09
C ASP A 204 35.51 1.52 -25.58
N ALA A 205 36.52 0.66 -25.78
CA ALA A 205 36.31 -0.70 -26.27
C ALA A 205 35.48 -1.60 -25.32
N ASN A 206 35.42 -1.25 -24.03
CA ASN A 206 34.65 -1.96 -23.01
C ASN A 206 33.22 -1.42 -22.85
N TRP A 207 32.82 -0.38 -23.61
CA TRP A 207 31.51 0.26 -23.45
C TRP A 207 30.34 -0.73 -23.55
N GLY A 208 30.43 -1.74 -24.43
CA GLY A 208 29.40 -2.78 -24.57
C GLY A 208 29.14 -3.60 -23.30
N SER A 209 30.11 -3.66 -22.37
CA SER A 209 29.98 -4.30 -21.05
C SER A 209 29.63 -3.32 -19.94
N ALA A 210 29.79 -2.01 -20.17
CA ALA A 210 29.58 -0.95 -19.19
C ALA A 210 28.21 -0.27 -19.33
N ALA A 211 27.68 -0.14 -20.55
CA ALA A 211 26.47 0.63 -20.88
C ALA A 211 25.20 0.22 -20.11
N ILE A 212 25.14 -0.99 -19.57
CA ILE A 212 24.08 -1.45 -18.67
C ILE A 212 24.03 -0.69 -17.33
N GLY A 213 25.12 -0.01 -16.96
CA GLY A 213 25.25 0.85 -15.80
C GLY A 213 25.21 2.36 -16.11
N ASP A 214 24.97 2.78 -17.35
CA ASP A 214 24.67 4.19 -17.68
C ASP A 214 23.18 4.45 -17.37
N PHE A 215 22.88 4.78 -16.12
CA PHE A 215 21.52 4.98 -15.65
C PHE A 215 20.95 6.34 -16.10
N ASN A 216 21.84 7.31 -16.34
CA ASN A 216 21.47 8.67 -16.71
C ASN A 216 21.40 8.90 -18.24
N LYS A 217 21.96 7.96 -19.02
CA LYS A 217 21.99 7.89 -20.49
C LYS A 217 22.81 9.00 -21.16
N ASN A 218 23.90 9.44 -20.53
CA ASN A 218 24.80 10.44 -21.09
C ASN A 218 25.90 9.85 -22.00
N ASN A 219 26.01 8.52 -22.09
CA ASN A 219 27.04 7.77 -22.80
C ASN A 219 28.43 7.78 -22.13
N ALA A 220 28.46 7.92 -20.80
CA ALA A 220 29.61 7.67 -19.93
C ALA A 220 29.18 6.95 -18.65
N ILE A 221 30.14 6.39 -17.91
CA ILE A 221 29.92 5.90 -16.53
C ILE A 221 30.54 6.91 -15.57
N ASP A 222 29.70 7.71 -14.91
CA ASP A 222 30.18 8.77 -14.02
C ASP A 222 29.69 8.64 -12.56
N LEU A 223 29.84 9.71 -11.77
CA LEU A 223 29.52 9.73 -10.35
C LEU A 223 28.01 9.68 -10.10
N ALA A 224 27.19 10.17 -11.05
CA ALA A 224 25.74 10.05 -11.02
C ALA A 224 25.29 8.58 -11.10
N ASP A 225 25.97 7.76 -11.90
CA ASP A 225 25.64 6.35 -12.07
C ASP A 225 26.03 5.51 -10.84
N LEU A 226 27.23 5.75 -10.31
CA LEU A 226 27.65 5.19 -9.02
C LEU A 226 26.70 5.60 -7.88
N ALA A 227 26.19 6.83 -7.89
CA ALA A 227 25.22 7.30 -6.90
C ALA A 227 23.82 6.70 -7.11
N ALA A 228 23.38 6.51 -8.35
CA ALA A 228 22.12 5.86 -8.68
C ALA A 228 22.13 4.38 -8.24
N LEU A 229 23.22 3.67 -8.52
CA LEU A 229 23.41 2.29 -8.08
C LEU A 229 23.56 2.18 -6.56
N GLY A 230 24.45 2.97 -5.95
CA GLY A 230 24.63 3.00 -4.50
C GLY A 230 23.35 3.37 -3.72
N LYS A 231 22.43 4.11 -4.34
CA LYS A 231 21.08 4.34 -3.79
C LYS A 231 20.22 3.07 -3.86
N LYS A 232 20.21 2.33 -4.97
CA LYS A 232 19.45 1.06 -5.10
C LYS A 232 19.93 0.02 -4.08
N VAL A 233 21.25 -0.09 -3.89
CA VAL A 233 21.93 -0.93 -2.88
C VAL A 233 21.47 -0.65 -1.45
N LEU A 234 21.01 0.57 -1.15
CA LEU A 234 20.51 0.94 0.18
C LEU A 234 19.06 0.48 0.44
N TYR A 235 18.29 0.18 -0.61
CA TYR A 235 16.86 -0.13 -0.52
C TYR A 235 16.49 -1.56 -0.92
N ASP A 236 17.39 -2.30 -1.59
CA ASP A 236 17.18 -3.72 -1.82
C ASP A 236 17.37 -4.52 -0.51
N ASN A 237 16.45 -5.45 -0.25
CA ASN A 237 16.45 -6.35 0.91
C ASN A 237 16.78 -7.80 0.53
N GLY A 238 17.17 -8.05 -0.72
CA GLY A 238 17.49 -9.38 -1.24
C GLY A 238 16.28 -10.24 -1.60
N GLN A 239 15.05 -9.69 -1.57
CA GLN A 239 13.82 -10.46 -1.81
C GLN A 239 13.01 -9.89 -3.00
N PRO A 240 12.09 -10.68 -3.60
CA PRO A 240 11.05 -10.17 -4.49
C PRO A 240 10.04 -9.30 -3.72
N PHE A 241 9.44 -8.30 -4.38
CA PHE A 241 8.32 -7.56 -3.80
C PHE A 241 7.10 -8.47 -3.62
N GLN A 242 6.38 -8.31 -2.51
CA GLN A 242 5.13 -9.01 -2.19
C GLN A 242 4.06 -7.97 -1.90
N LEU A 243 2.92 -8.04 -2.60
CA LEU A 243 1.84 -7.06 -2.47
C LEU A 243 1.03 -7.22 -1.17
N MET A 244 0.81 -8.47 -0.75
CA MET A 244 -0.09 -8.79 0.37
C MET A 244 0.48 -8.26 1.69
N GLU A 245 -0.35 -7.50 2.41
CA GLU A 245 0.00 -6.84 3.69
C GLU A 245 1.18 -5.85 3.61
N ALA A 246 1.62 -5.46 2.40
CA ALA A 246 2.67 -4.47 2.23
C ALA A 246 2.26 -3.10 2.80
N ASP A 247 3.18 -2.47 3.54
CA ASP A 247 3.08 -1.09 4.01
C ASP A 247 3.70 -0.11 2.99
N ILE A 248 3.38 1.18 3.13
CA ILE A 248 3.81 2.24 2.21
C ILE A 248 5.34 2.37 2.20
N MET A 249 6.02 2.08 3.32
CA MET A 249 7.48 2.13 3.41
C MET A 249 8.14 1.02 2.59
N SER A 250 7.64 -0.21 2.68
CA SER A 250 8.12 -1.36 1.92
C SER A 250 7.89 -1.18 0.42
N ILE A 251 6.73 -0.63 0.06
CA ILE A 251 6.39 -0.24 -1.32
C ILE A 251 7.35 0.84 -1.85
N GLN A 252 7.64 1.89 -1.06
CA GLN A 252 8.58 2.94 -1.45
C GLN A 252 10.02 2.42 -1.57
N ASN A 253 10.44 1.51 -0.68
CA ASN A 253 11.75 0.85 -0.76
C ASN A 253 11.87 0.01 -2.04
N ALA A 254 10.86 -0.80 -2.36
CA ALA A 254 10.83 -1.58 -3.62
C ALA A 254 10.89 -0.67 -4.86
N MET A 255 10.17 0.45 -4.87
CA MET A 255 10.27 1.47 -5.93
C MET A 255 11.61 2.25 -5.93
N ALA A 256 12.33 2.31 -4.81
CA ALA A 256 13.64 2.96 -4.73
C ALA A 256 14.80 2.03 -5.15
N ALA A 257 14.67 0.73 -4.89
CA ALA A 257 15.51 -0.31 -5.49
C ALA A 257 15.22 -0.49 -7.00
N GLY A 258 13.99 -0.24 -7.44
CA GLY A 258 13.52 -0.53 -8.80
C GLY A 258 13.12 -1.99 -8.99
N LYS A 259 12.66 -2.65 -7.92
CA LYS A 259 11.99 -3.96 -7.90
C LYS A 259 10.47 -3.87 -8.08
N LEU A 260 9.97 -2.65 -8.24
CA LEU A 260 8.56 -2.30 -8.41
C LEU A 260 8.47 -0.94 -9.10
N THR A 261 7.49 -0.75 -9.97
CA THR A 261 7.04 0.56 -10.48
C THR A 261 5.65 0.90 -9.96
N SER A 262 5.26 2.17 -10.03
CA SER A 262 3.89 2.60 -9.72
C SER A 262 2.88 1.99 -10.69
N VAL A 263 3.23 1.83 -11.97
CA VAL A 263 2.39 1.12 -12.96
C VAL A 263 2.16 -0.33 -12.55
N GLU A 264 3.22 -1.08 -12.22
CA GLU A 264 3.07 -2.47 -11.75
C GLU A 264 2.25 -2.56 -10.47
N LEU A 265 2.47 -1.66 -9.50
CA LEU A 265 1.72 -1.61 -8.26
C LEU A 265 0.23 -1.34 -8.48
N VAL A 266 -0.11 -0.41 -9.37
CA VAL A 266 -1.50 -0.11 -9.73
C VAL A 266 -2.13 -1.29 -10.48
N GLN A 267 -1.40 -1.93 -11.41
CA GLN A 267 -1.90 -3.13 -12.10
C GLN A 267 -2.19 -4.26 -11.11
N MET A 268 -1.25 -4.58 -10.20
CA MET A 268 -1.41 -5.61 -9.16
C MET A 268 -2.66 -5.37 -8.28
N TYR A 269 -3.03 -4.12 -8.00
CA TYR A 269 -4.26 -3.81 -7.28
C TYR A 269 -5.52 -3.87 -8.17
N LEU A 270 -5.44 -3.45 -9.44
CA LEU A 270 -6.54 -3.58 -10.40
C LEU A 270 -6.88 -5.05 -10.69
N ASP A 271 -5.87 -5.91 -10.83
CA ASP A 271 -6.04 -7.36 -11.02
C ASP A 271 -6.80 -7.98 -9.83
N ARG A 272 -6.48 -7.56 -8.60
CA ARG A 272 -7.19 -8.00 -7.38
C ARG A 272 -8.61 -7.47 -7.29
N ILE A 273 -8.85 -6.22 -7.68
CA ILE A 273 -10.19 -5.64 -7.71
C ILE A 273 -11.06 -6.38 -8.72
N HIS A 274 -10.51 -6.71 -9.91
CA HIS A 274 -11.19 -7.47 -10.94
C HIS A 274 -11.54 -8.90 -10.52
N GLU A 275 -10.63 -9.61 -9.84
CA GLU A 275 -10.90 -10.97 -9.34
C GLU A 275 -11.92 -11.00 -8.20
N TYR A 276 -11.94 -9.97 -7.33
CA TYR A 276 -12.55 -10.10 -6.00
C TYR A 276 -13.62 -9.06 -5.61
N ASP A 277 -13.69 -7.87 -6.22
CA ASP A 277 -14.67 -6.87 -5.77
C ASP A 277 -16.11 -7.13 -6.27
N ASP A 278 -16.29 -7.94 -7.31
CA ASP A 278 -17.61 -8.48 -7.67
C ASP A 278 -18.21 -9.31 -6.52
N ASP A 279 -17.38 -9.90 -5.64
CA ASP A 279 -17.86 -10.54 -4.42
C ASP A 279 -17.98 -9.55 -3.24
N LEU A 280 -17.08 -8.58 -3.07
CA LEU A 280 -17.14 -7.65 -1.93
C LEU A 280 -18.10 -6.47 -2.10
N HIS A 281 -18.36 -6.00 -3.32
CA HIS A 281 -19.09 -4.76 -3.64
C HIS A 281 -18.55 -3.54 -2.85
N SER A 282 -17.22 -3.43 -2.69
CA SER A 282 -16.57 -2.42 -1.86
C SER A 282 -16.31 -1.10 -2.58
N LEU A 283 -16.31 -1.09 -3.92
CA LEU A 283 -16.13 0.11 -4.74
C LEU A 283 -17.43 0.52 -5.47
N ILE A 284 -17.52 1.80 -5.80
CA ILE A 284 -18.58 2.39 -6.66
C ILE A 284 -18.01 2.71 -8.06
N SER A 285 -16.75 3.15 -8.14
CA SER A 285 -16.07 3.36 -9.42
C SER A 285 -14.56 3.25 -9.28
N ILE A 286 -13.91 2.73 -10.32
CA ILE A 286 -12.45 2.68 -10.47
C ILE A 286 -12.03 3.87 -11.34
N ASN A 287 -10.87 4.45 -11.08
CA ASN A 287 -10.32 5.54 -11.88
C ASN A 287 -9.77 5.02 -13.22
N PRO A 288 -10.36 5.39 -14.38
CA PRO A 288 -9.88 4.91 -15.69
C PRO A 288 -8.46 5.39 -16.01
N ASP A 289 -8.06 6.54 -15.47
CA ASP A 289 -6.75 7.15 -15.73
C ASP A 289 -5.65 6.60 -14.80
N ALA A 290 -5.96 5.67 -13.88
CA ALA A 290 -5.06 5.24 -12.81
C ALA A 290 -3.67 4.78 -13.31
N LEU A 291 -3.62 3.97 -14.37
CA LEU A 291 -2.38 3.49 -14.99
C LEU A 291 -1.60 4.62 -15.72
N GLN A 292 -2.30 5.58 -16.31
CA GLN A 292 -1.67 6.75 -16.94
C GLN A 292 -1.05 7.68 -15.89
N ILE A 293 -1.76 7.90 -14.77
CA ILE A 293 -1.26 8.66 -13.63
C ILE A 293 -0.06 7.94 -13.00
N ALA A 294 -0.13 6.60 -12.87
CA ALA A 294 0.99 5.79 -12.38
C ALA A 294 2.24 5.94 -13.24
N LYS A 295 2.11 5.85 -14.58
CA LYS A 295 3.22 6.06 -15.51
C LYS A 295 3.82 7.46 -15.36
N ALA A 296 3.00 8.49 -15.18
CA ALA A 296 3.48 9.85 -14.90
C ALA A 296 4.21 9.98 -13.55
N MET A 297 3.83 9.20 -12.53
CA MET A 297 4.56 9.14 -11.25
C MET A 297 5.90 8.41 -11.38
N ASP A 298 5.99 7.35 -12.19
CA ASP A 298 7.26 6.69 -12.47
C ASP A 298 8.21 7.58 -13.29
N ASP A 299 7.70 8.29 -14.30
CA ASP A 299 8.47 9.27 -15.07
C ASP A 299 8.96 10.42 -14.17
N GLU A 300 8.11 10.97 -13.30
CA GLU A 300 8.52 12.00 -12.34
C GLU A 300 9.53 11.47 -11.30
N ARG A 301 9.39 10.22 -10.86
CA ARG A 301 10.36 9.56 -9.97
C ARG A 301 11.73 9.44 -10.63
N GLN A 302 11.79 9.19 -11.93
CA GLN A 302 13.04 9.13 -12.70
C GLN A 302 13.64 10.52 -12.96
N GLU A 303 12.83 11.49 -13.41
CA GLU A 303 13.31 12.84 -13.78
C GLU A 303 13.67 13.73 -12.59
N LYS A 304 12.89 13.65 -11.50
CA LYS A 304 12.89 14.64 -10.40
C LYS A 304 13.02 14.03 -9.01
N GLY A 305 12.88 12.70 -8.91
CA GLY A 305 12.75 12.00 -7.64
C GLY A 305 11.32 12.04 -7.08
N PRO A 306 11.01 11.21 -6.06
CA PRO A 306 9.68 11.15 -5.48
C PRO A 306 9.36 12.41 -4.65
N ARG A 307 8.13 12.92 -4.77
CA ARG A 307 7.62 14.06 -3.98
C ARG A 307 7.55 13.79 -2.48
N GLY A 308 7.48 12.51 -2.09
CA GLY A 308 7.40 12.06 -0.70
C GLY A 308 6.97 10.60 -0.60
N LEU A 309 6.60 10.15 0.60
CA LEU A 309 6.22 8.75 0.88
C LEU A 309 4.97 8.29 0.13
N LEU A 310 4.13 9.20 -0.36
CA LEU A 310 2.93 8.88 -1.14
C LEU A 310 3.16 8.87 -2.66
N HIS A 311 4.37 9.14 -3.14
CA HIS A 311 4.66 9.25 -4.57
C HIS A 311 4.44 7.92 -5.30
N GLY A 312 3.49 7.87 -6.22
CA GLY A 312 3.11 6.64 -6.93
C GLY A 312 2.32 5.63 -6.09
N ILE A 313 1.80 6.02 -4.92
CA ILE A 313 1.02 5.13 -4.04
C ILE A 313 -0.48 5.21 -4.39
N PRO A 314 -1.15 4.09 -4.70
CA PRO A 314 -2.59 4.05 -4.89
C PRO A 314 -3.36 4.09 -3.55
N ILE A 315 -4.34 4.99 -3.50
CA ILE A 315 -5.18 5.31 -2.35
C ILE A 315 -6.66 5.22 -2.76
N ILE A 316 -7.48 4.61 -1.92
CA ILE A 316 -8.95 4.56 -2.09
C ILE A 316 -9.61 5.66 -1.25
N VAL A 317 -10.54 6.42 -1.82
CA VAL A 317 -11.30 7.43 -1.07
C VAL A 317 -12.78 7.10 -1.09
N LYS A 318 -13.47 7.29 0.03
CA LYS A 318 -14.93 7.10 0.11
C LYS A 318 -15.66 7.97 -0.92
N ASP A 319 -16.75 7.49 -1.49
CA ASP A 319 -17.51 8.18 -2.55
C ASP A 319 -18.27 9.45 -2.07
N ASN A 320 -17.99 9.93 -0.85
CA ASN A 320 -18.45 11.22 -0.36
C ASN A 320 -17.36 12.31 -0.35
N TYR A 321 -16.17 12.05 -0.94
CA TYR A 321 -15.13 13.05 -1.23
C TYR A 321 -15.16 13.50 -2.70
N ASP A 322 -15.17 14.81 -2.96
CA ASP A 322 -15.03 15.42 -4.29
C ASP A 322 -13.74 14.93 -4.96
N THR A 323 -13.78 14.62 -6.26
CA THR A 323 -12.60 14.13 -6.99
C THR A 323 -12.66 14.49 -8.47
N LEU A 324 -11.75 15.32 -8.94
CA LEU A 324 -11.59 15.62 -10.36
C LEU A 324 -11.34 14.33 -11.16
N GLY A 325 -12.15 14.13 -12.20
CA GLY A 325 -12.17 12.96 -13.07
C GLY A 325 -13.19 11.88 -12.67
N LEU A 326 -13.74 11.93 -11.45
CA LEU A 326 -14.65 10.88 -10.93
C LEU A 326 -15.95 11.48 -10.40
N LYS A 327 -17.00 10.67 -10.39
CA LYS A 327 -18.27 11.04 -9.71
C LYS A 327 -18.06 11.08 -8.19
N THR A 328 -18.98 11.75 -7.49
CA THR A 328 -19.02 11.79 -6.02
C THR A 328 -20.48 11.69 -5.58
N THR A 329 -21.00 10.48 -5.40
CA THR A 329 -22.46 10.25 -5.32
C THR A 329 -22.98 10.07 -3.90
N ALA A 330 -22.07 9.94 -2.91
CA ALA A 330 -22.37 9.46 -1.57
C ALA A 330 -23.21 8.15 -1.56
N GLY A 331 -23.05 7.31 -2.60
CA GLY A 331 -23.78 6.07 -2.82
C GLY A 331 -25.18 6.22 -3.44
N CYS A 332 -25.66 7.45 -3.69
CA CYS A 332 -27.02 7.67 -4.17
C CYS A 332 -27.13 7.66 -5.70
N LYS A 333 -28.06 6.88 -6.26
CA LYS A 333 -28.46 6.99 -7.68
C LYS A 333 -28.97 8.39 -8.04
N CYS A 334 -29.56 9.10 -7.07
CA CYS A 334 -29.93 10.50 -7.19
C CYS A 334 -28.76 11.47 -7.42
N LEU A 335 -27.51 11.06 -7.18
CA LEU A 335 -26.30 11.86 -7.41
C LEU A 335 -25.30 11.19 -8.37
N ASP A 336 -25.73 10.21 -9.18
CA ASP A 336 -24.91 9.59 -10.23
C ASP A 336 -24.59 10.55 -11.41
N ASP A 337 -25.07 11.78 -11.37
CA ASP A 337 -24.68 12.88 -12.25
C ASP A 337 -23.58 13.79 -11.66
N ASN A 338 -23.37 13.75 -10.33
CA ASN A 338 -22.49 14.68 -9.63
C ASN A 338 -21.00 14.53 -10.01
N GLN A 339 -20.52 15.49 -10.81
CA GLN A 339 -19.12 15.70 -11.18
C GLN A 339 -18.67 17.09 -10.69
N THR A 340 -17.56 17.14 -9.97
CA THR A 340 -17.12 18.34 -9.23
C THR A 340 -16.05 19.13 -9.99
N VAL A 341 -16.05 20.47 -9.87
CA VAL A 341 -15.03 21.36 -10.49
C VAL A 341 -13.67 21.32 -9.79
N SER A 342 -13.58 20.62 -8.66
CA SER A 342 -12.41 20.54 -7.80
C SER A 342 -12.30 19.17 -7.13
N ASP A 343 -11.08 18.83 -6.73
CA ASP A 343 -10.84 17.79 -5.71
C ASP A 343 -11.19 18.33 -4.33
N ALA A 344 -11.62 17.44 -3.41
CA ALA A 344 -11.69 17.76 -1.99
C ALA A 344 -10.32 18.21 -1.47
N PHE A 345 -10.26 19.08 -0.46
CA PHE A 345 -8.97 19.60 0.04
C PHE A 345 -8.00 18.48 0.46
N MET A 346 -8.52 17.40 1.08
CA MET A 346 -7.74 16.21 1.42
C MET A 346 -7.29 15.42 0.18
N VAL A 347 -8.15 15.28 -0.84
CA VAL A 347 -7.84 14.57 -2.09
C VAL A 347 -6.80 15.33 -2.90
N LYS A 348 -6.90 16.66 -2.98
CA LYS A 348 -5.88 17.52 -3.57
C LYS A 348 -4.54 17.33 -2.86
N LYS A 349 -4.51 17.34 -1.53
CA LYS A 349 -3.27 17.11 -0.76
C LYS A 349 -2.62 15.75 -1.01
N LEU A 350 -3.41 14.69 -1.21
CA LEU A 350 -2.92 13.39 -1.62
C LEU A 350 -2.29 13.44 -3.03
N LYS A 351 -3.01 13.99 -4.02
CA LYS A 351 -2.51 14.17 -5.40
C LYS A 351 -1.26 15.07 -5.48
N ASP A 352 -1.21 16.14 -4.68
CA ASP A 352 -0.04 17.03 -4.56
C ASP A 352 1.18 16.26 -4.02
N ALA A 353 1.00 15.38 -3.03
CA ALA A 353 2.02 14.48 -2.49
C ALA A 353 2.40 13.30 -3.43
N GLY A 354 1.81 13.23 -4.62
CA GLY A 354 2.07 12.21 -5.64
C GLY A 354 1.25 10.92 -5.49
N ALA A 355 0.22 10.91 -4.65
CA ALA A 355 -0.68 9.77 -4.51
C ALA A 355 -1.63 9.65 -5.71
N ILE A 356 -2.02 8.42 -6.01
CA ILE A 356 -2.95 8.07 -7.08
C ILE A 356 -4.29 7.73 -6.44
N ILE A 357 -5.35 8.45 -6.81
CA ILE A 357 -6.71 8.08 -6.37
C ILE A 357 -7.17 6.92 -7.25
N LEU A 358 -7.15 5.71 -6.72
CA LEU A 358 -7.39 4.47 -7.48
C LEU A 358 -8.88 4.22 -7.71
N ALA A 359 -9.70 4.44 -6.68
CA ALA A 359 -11.13 4.16 -6.74
C ALA A 359 -11.94 4.95 -5.70
N LYS A 360 -13.25 5.05 -5.94
CA LYS A 360 -14.27 5.56 -5.03
C LYS A 360 -14.89 4.40 -4.27
N ALA A 361 -14.72 4.34 -2.95
CA ALA A 361 -15.29 3.29 -2.11
C ALA A 361 -16.77 3.50 -1.77
N ASN A 362 -17.52 2.41 -1.73
CA ASN A 362 -18.92 2.33 -1.32
C ASN A 362 -19.08 2.70 0.18
N LEU A 363 -20.29 3.09 0.55
CA LEU A 363 -20.65 3.61 1.87
C LEU A 363 -22.10 3.29 2.24
N SER A 364 -22.46 3.49 3.52
CA SER A 364 -23.87 3.74 3.84
C SER A 364 -24.29 5.01 3.11
N GLU A 365 -25.41 4.96 2.39
CA GLU A 365 -25.87 6.09 1.58
C GLU A 365 -26.03 7.38 2.40
N PHE A 366 -25.55 8.50 1.85
CA PHE A 366 -25.43 9.80 2.56
C PHE A 366 -24.67 9.72 3.90
N ALA A 367 -23.82 8.71 4.08
CA ALA A 367 -23.10 8.38 5.30
C ALA A 367 -24.00 8.07 6.53
N ILE A 368 -25.32 7.85 6.36
CA ILE A 368 -26.33 7.98 7.42
C ILE A 368 -26.30 6.89 8.50
N ASN A 369 -26.18 5.62 8.14
CA ASN A 369 -26.16 4.51 9.09
C ASN A 369 -24.73 4.04 9.39
N THR A 370 -24.59 3.11 10.34
CA THR A 370 -23.34 2.39 10.59
C THR A 370 -23.24 1.07 9.81
N ASP A 371 -24.01 0.95 8.72
CA ASP A 371 -23.92 -0.13 7.74
C ASP A 371 -23.04 0.31 6.55
N THR A 372 -23.07 -0.47 5.46
CA THR A 372 -22.60 -0.05 4.14
C THR A 372 -23.53 -0.66 3.10
N LEU A 373 -24.64 0.02 2.88
CA LEU A 373 -25.62 -0.25 1.83
C LEU A 373 -25.91 1.07 1.10
N SER A 374 -25.90 1.03 -0.24
CA SER A 374 -26.25 2.19 -1.07
C SER A 374 -27.09 1.80 -2.28
N SER A 375 -27.90 2.75 -2.80
CA SER A 375 -28.74 2.49 -3.98
C SER A 375 -27.91 2.35 -5.26
N LEU A 376 -26.73 2.97 -5.34
CA LEU A 376 -25.82 2.89 -6.49
C LEU A 376 -24.88 1.67 -6.39
N GLY A 377 -24.12 1.55 -5.30
CA GLY A 377 -23.10 0.50 -5.12
C GLY A 377 -23.60 -0.80 -4.47
N GLY A 378 -24.85 -0.86 -4.02
CA GLY A 378 -25.41 -2.06 -3.39
C GLY A 378 -24.85 -2.33 -1.99
N GLN A 379 -24.84 -3.60 -1.60
CA GLN A 379 -24.45 -4.08 -0.26
C GLN A 379 -22.98 -4.50 -0.25
N THR A 380 -22.08 -3.70 0.33
CA THR A 380 -20.71 -4.18 0.59
C THR A 380 -20.74 -5.30 1.63
N LYS A 381 -19.99 -6.37 1.39
CA LYS A 381 -19.85 -7.52 2.28
C LYS A 381 -18.59 -7.39 3.16
N ASP A 382 -18.60 -8.06 4.31
CA ASP A 382 -17.41 -8.17 5.16
C ASP A 382 -16.43 -9.21 4.60
N PRO A 383 -15.11 -8.93 4.58
CA PRO A 383 -14.15 -9.83 3.93
C PRO A 383 -13.76 -11.05 4.78
N TYR A 384 -14.13 -11.13 6.05
CA TYR A 384 -13.94 -12.30 6.92
C TYR A 384 -15.19 -13.21 6.92
N ASP A 385 -16.38 -12.65 6.71
CA ASP A 385 -17.62 -13.41 6.49
C ASP A 385 -18.56 -12.65 5.54
N LEU A 386 -18.63 -13.10 4.28
CA LEU A 386 -19.44 -12.49 3.22
C LEU A 386 -20.96 -12.50 3.49
N THR A 387 -21.43 -13.18 4.55
CA THR A 387 -22.83 -13.09 5.02
C THR A 387 -23.08 -11.88 5.93
N LYS A 388 -22.04 -11.10 6.26
CA LYS A 388 -22.10 -9.95 7.17
C LYS A 388 -21.88 -8.63 6.46
N ASN A 389 -22.25 -7.56 7.15
CA ASN A 389 -21.96 -6.19 6.78
C ASN A 389 -20.63 -5.73 7.43
N PRO A 390 -19.71 -5.07 6.71
CA PRO A 390 -18.40 -4.60 7.21
C PRO A 390 -18.49 -3.39 8.16
N GLY A 391 -19.70 -3.02 8.58
CA GLY A 391 -19.99 -1.80 9.31
C GLY A 391 -19.90 -0.59 8.38
N GLY A 392 -19.71 0.58 8.97
CA GLY A 392 -19.54 1.82 8.22
C GLY A 392 -19.94 3.05 9.03
N SER A 393 -20.25 4.17 8.37
CA SER A 393 -20.52 4.29 6.93
C SER A 393 -19.33 4.20 5.98
N SER A 394 -18.07 4.11 6.42
CA SER A 394 -16.91 3.91 5.51
C SER A 394 -16.55 2.44 5.28
N GLY A 395 -17.53 1.54 5.20
CA GLY A 395 -17.28 0.09 5.13
C GLY A 395 -16.70 -0.39 3.81
N GLY A 396 -16.96 0.28 2.68
CA GLY A 396 -16.26 0.02 1.42
C GLY A 396 -14.75 0.20 1.60
N THR A 397 -14.32 1.36 2.12
CA THR A 397 -12.91 1.63 2.48
C THR A 397 -12.36 0.61 3.48
N GLY A 398 -13.20 0.07 4.37
CA GLY A 398 -12.85 -1.04 5.25
C GLY A 398 -12.52 -2.33 4.49
N SER A 399 -13.51 -2.85 3.75
CA SER A 399 -13.39 -4.12 3.01
C SER A 399 -12.26 -4.08 1.99
N SER A 400 -12.15 -3.00 1.19
CA SER A 400 -11.12 -2.88 0.14
C SER A 400 -9.70 -2.93 0.72
N LEU A 401 -9.46 -2.30 1.88
CA LEU A 401 -8.12 -2.25 2.48
C LEU A 401 -7.74 -3.54 3.21
N ALA A 402 -8.73 -4.20 3.82
CA ALA A 402 -8.54 -5.52 4.41
C ALA A 402 -8.27 -6.59 3.35
N ALA A 403 -8.95 -6.53 2.20
CA ALA A 403 -8.77 -7.39 1.03
C ALA A 403 -7.55 -7.02 0.14
N ASN A 404 -6.74 -6.03 0.54
CA ASN A 404 -5.57 -5.56 -0.20
C ASN A 404 -5.89 -5.09 -1.65
N PHE A 405 -6.84 -4.17 -1.81
CA PHE A 405 -7.15 -3.49 -3.09
C PHE A 405 -6.47 -2.12 -3.23
N ALA A 406 -5.78 -1.63 -2.19
CA ALA A 406 -4.90 -0.46 -2.24
C ALA A 406 -3.92 -0.47 -1.04
N ALA A 407 -2.99 0.48 -1.01
CA ALA A 407 -2.09 0.65 0.13
C ALA A 407 -2.83 1.17 1.38
N ALA A 408 -3.59 2.26 1.23
CA ALA A 408 -4.35 2.91 2.29
C ALA A 408 -5.54 3.70 1.72
N GLY A 409 -6.34 4.35 2.57
CA GLY A 409 -7.53 5.08 2.13
C GLY A 409 -8.04 6.16 3.08
N LEU A 410 -9.06 6.88 2.63
CA LEU A 410 -9.79 7.90 3.41
C LEU A 410 -11.25 7.49 3.64
N GLY A 411 -11.65 7.50 4.92
CA GLY A 411 -13.04 7.42 5.35
C GLY A 411 -13.55 8.77 5.88
N THR A 412 -14.81 8.80 6.33
CA THR A 412 -15.41 9.96 7.03
C THR A 412 -16.15 9.50 8.27
N ASP A 413 -16.11 10.29 9.34
CA ASP A 413 -16.71 9.96 10.65
C ASP A 413 -17.55 11.14 11.20
N THR A 414 -18.83 10.87 11.44
CA THR A 414 -19.79 11.75 12.15
C THR A 414 -20.22 11.16 13.49
N GLY A 415 -19.96 9.87 13.69
CA GLY A 415 -20.65 8.99 14.64
C GLY A 415 -20.16 7.55 14.63
N GLY A 416 -18.85 7.35 14.42
CA GLY A 416 -18.22 6.02 14.36
C GLY A 416 -17.81 5.59 12.96
N SER A 417 -18.16 6.35 11.92
CA SER A 417 -18.04 5.89 10.53
C SER A 417 -16.63 5.69 9.97
N ILE A 418 -15.55 6.01 10.71
CA ILE A 418 -14.18 5.48 10.44
C ILE A 418 -13.89 4.28 11.36
N ARG A 419 -14.19 4.41 12.65
CA ARG A 419 -13.73 3.49 13.71
C ARG A 419 -14.49 2.17 13.75
N ILE A 420 -15.78 2.18 13.44
CA ILE A 420 -16.63 0.99 13.29
C ILE A 420 -16.14 0.09 12.15
N PRO A 421 -16.01 0.57 10.89
CA PRO A 421 -15.48 -0.28 9.82
C PRO A 421 -14.01 -0.65 10.04
N SER A 422 -13.18 0.19 10.69
CA SER A 422 -11.83 -0.23 11.06
C SER A 422 -11.82 -1.40 12.06
N SER A 423 -12.69 -1.38 13.07
CA SER A 423 -12.92 -2.50 14.00
C SER A 423 -13.31 -3.79 13.27
N TRP A 424 -14.34 -3.72 12.42
CA TRP A 424 -14.94 -4.89 11.77
C TRP A 424 -14.16 -5.39 10.55
N ASN A 425 -13.19 -4.62 10.01
CA ASN A 425 -12.31 -5.07 8.93
C ASN A 425 -10.87 -5.36 9.41
N SER A 426 -10.62 -5.37 10.72
CA SER A 426 -9.28 -5.61 11.31
C SER A 426 -8.19 -4.69 10.73
N ILE A 427 -8.50 -3.39 10.59
CA ILE A 427 -7.56 -2.36 10.12
C ILE A 427 -7.48 -1.19 11.11
N VAL A 428 -6.50 -0.31 10.92
CA VAL A 428 -6.35 0.93 11.68
C VAL A 428 -7.25 2.02 11.07
N GLY A 429 -7.82 2.88 11.93
CA GLY A 429 -8.56 4.06 11.51
C GLY A 429 -8.39 5.21 12.48
N ILE A 430 -7.93 6.37 11.99
CA ILE A 430 -7.79 7.58 12.80
C ILE A 430 -8.97 8.50 12.51
N ARG A 431 -9.78 8.77 13.54
CA ARG A 431 -10.69 9.91 13.56
C ARG A 431 -9.91 11.10 14.16
N PRO A 432 -9.49 12.10 13.36
CA PRO A 432 -8.77 13.26 13.88
C PRO A 432 -9.65 14.19 14.71
N THR A 433 -9.03 15.15 15.39
CA THR A 433 -9.71 16.29 16.03
C THR A 433 -10.52 17.06 14.98
N ILE A 434 -11.72 17.51 15.33
CA ILE A 434 -12.50 18.40 14.46
C ILE A 434 -11.68 19.68 14.22
N GLY A 435 -11.36 19.95 12.96
CA GLY A 435 -10.50 21.05 12.57
C GLY A 435 -8.99 20.74 12.50
N LEU A 436 -8.56 19.48 12.48
CA LEU A 436 -7.21 19.10 12.03
C LEU A 436 -7.16 18.83 10.51
N THR A 437 -8.20 18.24 9.97
CA THR A 437 -8.41 17.98 8.53
C THR A 437 -9.55 18.84 8.02
N SER A 438 -9.43 19.34 6.78
CA SER A 438 -10.52 20.07 6.13
C SER A 438 -11.63 19.12 5.68
N ARG A 439 -12.85 19.65 5.63
CA ARG A 439 -14.06 19.00 5.13
C ARG A 439 -14.56 19.64 3.85
N ASP A 440 -13.80 20.58 3.27
CA ASP A 440 -14.11 21.16 1.96
C ASP A 440 -14.03 20.10 0.86
N GLY A 441 -15.10 20.03 0.06
CA GLY A 441 -15.34 18.97 -0.91
C GLY A 441 -15.63 17.60 -0.27
N ILE A 442 -16.33 17.57 0.85
CA ILE A 442 -16.91 16.34 1.40
C ILE A 442 -18.43 16.52 1.47
N ILE A 443 -19.20 15.58 0.91
CA ILE A 443 -20.66 15.55 1.08
C ILE A 443 -20.96 15.35 2.58
N PRO A 444 -21.58 16.33 3.26
CA PRO A 444 -21.61 16.41 4.72
C PRO A 444 -22.80 15.65 5.33
N LEU A 445 -22.70 15.39 6.64
CA LEU A 445 -23.78 14.79 7.44
C LEU A 445 -24.15 15.64 8.67
N ALA A 446 -23.15 16.25 9.32
CA ALA A 446 -23.28 17.29 10.35
C ALA A 446 -21.93 17.97 10.57
N LEU A 447 -21.75 19.22 10.10
CA LEU A 447 -20.49 19.95 10.26
C LEU A 447 -20.13 20.31 11.72
N SER A 448 -20.98 20.04 12.71
CA SER A 448 -20.57 20.04 14.14
C SER A 448 -19.86 18.76 14.61
N GLN A 449 -19.84 17.69 13.79
CA GLN A 449 -19.34 16.35 14.14
C GLN A 449 -18.41 15.73 13.09
N ASP A 450 -18.59 16.08 11.82
CA ASP A 450 -17.89 15.48 10.68
C ASP A 450 -16.38 15.72 10.72
N VAL A 451 -15.63 14.68 10.35
CA VAL A 451 -14.22 14.74 9.93
C VAL A 451 -13.96 13.77 8.78
N GLY A 452 -13.03 14.14 7.90
CA GLY A 452 -12.32 13.18 7.04
C GLY A 452 -11.06 12.66 7.74
N GLY A 453 -10.74 11.37 7.60
CA GLY A 453 -9.60 10.76 8.28
C GLY A 453 -9.10 9.46 7.63
N PRO A 454 -7.85 9.07 7.89
CA PRO A 454 -7.20 7.94 7.23
C PRO A 454 -7.61 6.58 7.82
N MET A 455 -7.63 5.58 6.94
CA MET A 455 -7.81 4.16 7.22
C MET A 455 -6.71 3.39 6.51
N ALA A 456 -6.06 2.44 7.16
CA ALA A 456 -4.95 1.66 6.59
C ALA A 456 -4.70 0.36 7.36
N ARG A 457 -3.95 -0.58 6.79
CA ARG A 457 -3.61 -1.84 7.48
C ARG A 457 -2.72 -1.62 8.70
N THR A 458 -1.86 -0.60 8.70
CA THR A 458 -0.95 -0.27 9.81
C THR A 458 -1.13 1.16 10.34
N VAL A 459 -0.66 1.39 11.57
CA VAL A 459 -0.56 2.72 12.19
C VAL A 459 0.45 3.61 11.47
N ALA A 460 1.51 3.02 10.91
CA ALA A 460 2.51 3.75 10.12
C ALA A 460 1.88 4.37 8.86
N ASP A 461 1.13 3.59 8.09
CA ASP A 461 0.43 4.06 6.89
C ASP A 461 -0.62 5.12 7.23
N ALA A 462 -1.40 4.91 8.29
CA ALA A 462 -2.40 5.87 8.75
C ALA A 462 -1.75 7.21 9.17
N ALA A 463 -0.56 7.17 9.80
CA ALA A 463 0.22 8.37 10.14
C ALA A 463 0.77 9.09 8.89
N ILE A 464 1.26 8.35 7.89
CA ILE A 464 1.72 8.91 6.60
C ILE A 464 0.58 9.66 5.88
N LEU A 465 -0.62 9.07 5.83
CA LEU A 465 -1.78 9.74 5.24
C LEU A 465 -2.19 10.97 6.05
N LEU A 466 -2.25 10.87 7.39
CA LEU A 466 -2.59 12.00 8.26
C LEU A 466 -1.64 13.18 8.05
N ASP A 467 -0.34 12.92 7.84
CA ASP A 467 0.67 13.95 7.57
C ASP A 467 0.40 14.73 6.29
N ALA A 468 -0.02 14.06 5.21
CA ALA A 468 -0.36 14.72 3.95
C ALA A 468 -1.64 15.56 4.06
N VAL A 469 -2.71 14.99 4.61
CA VAL A 469 -4.07 15.57 4.54
C VAL A 469 -4.35 16.65 5.59
N SER A 470 -3.69 16.63 6.75
CA SER A 470 -3.92 17.61 7.83
C SER A 470 -3.34 18.99 7.55
N GLY A 471 -3.99 20.04 8.07
CA GLY A 471 -3.57 21.43 7.99
C GLY A 471 -4.72 22.44 7.80
N TYR A 472 -4.38 23.72 7.78
CA TYR A 472 -5.31 24.82 7.57
C TYR A 472 -5.80 24.91 6.11
N ASP A 473 -7.09 25.19 5.96
CA ASP A 473 -7.81 25.46 4.72
C ASP A 473 -8.71 26.69 4.91
N PRO A 474 -8.58 27.76 4.09
CA PRO A 474 -9.46 28.92 4.18
C PRO A 474 -10.94 28.62 3.85
N ASN A 475 -11.24 27.51 3.16
CA ASN A 475 -12.61 27.10 2.84
C ASN A 475 -13.31 26.40 4.01
N ASP A 476 -12.57 25.88 4.99
CA ASP A 476 -13.12 25.25 6.19
C ASP A 476 -12.60 25.93 7.46
N ILE A 477 -13.41 26.83 8.00
CA ILE A 477 -13.10 27.63 9.20
C ILE A 477 -12.79 26.79 10.45
N ALA A 478 -13.22 25.53 10.53
CA ALA A 478 -12.83 24.66 11.65
C ALA A 478 -11.31 24.39 11.64
N THR A 479 -10.68 24.33 10.47
CA THR A 479 -9.25 24.05 10.34
C THR A 479 -8.35 25.13 10.94
N ALA A 480 -8.87 26.35 11.14
CA ALA A 480 -8.19 27.41 11.89
C ALA A 480 -7.82 26.95 13.32
N GLY A 481 -8.55 25.98 13.87
CA GLY A 481 -8.25 25.33 15.14
C GLY A 481 -6.91 24.60 15.18
N SER A 482 -6.38 24.12 14.04
CA SER A 482 -5.09 23.41 13.95
C SER A 482 -3.85 24.29 13.89
N VAL A 483 -4.01 25.60 13.66
CA VAL A 483 -2.90 26.53 13.42
C VAL A 483 -1.98 26.57 14.65
N GLY A 484 -0.71 26.20 14.46
CA GLY A 484 0.29 26.09 15.53
C GLY A 484 0.18 24.84 16.40
N LYS A 485 -0.73 23.90 16.10
CA LYS A 485 -0.92 22.64 16.86
C LYS A 485 -0.53 21.38 16.09
N LYS A 486 -0.67 21.36 14.77
CA LYS A 486 -0.16 20.24 13.96
C LYS A 486 1.36 20.10 14.18
N PRO A 487 1.89 18.90 14.51
CA PRO A 487 3.32 18.68 14.62
C PRO A 487 4.02 18.76 13.25
N ALA A 488 5.35 18.86 13.25
CA ALA A 488 6.14 18.89 12.01
C ALA A 488 5.99 17.61 11.16
N SER A 489 5.72 16.47 11.80
CA SER A 489 5.25 15.24 11.16
C SER A 489 4.70 14.27 12.22
N TYR A 490 3.63 13.54 11.89
CA TYR A 490 3.04 12.47 12.66
C TYR A 490 3.84 11.15 12.60
N THR A 491 4.58 10.87 11.51
CA THR A 491 5.46 9.68 11.45
C THR A 491 6.58 9.70 12.51
N ARG A 492 6.92 10.89 13.05
CA ARG A 492 7.87 11.05 14.17
C ARG A 492 7.41 10.41 15.49
N TYR A 493 6.14 10.02 15.59
CA TYR A 493 5.57 9.38 16.77
C TYR A 493 5.57 7.85 16.69
N LEU A 494 6.11 7.25 15.61
CA LEU A 494 6.22 5.80 15.43
C LEU A 494 7.37 5.20 16.30
N ASP A 495 7.21 5.27 17.63
CA ASP A 495 8.10 4.65 18.61
C ASP A 495 7.53 3.34 19.15
N LYS A 496 8.27 2.23 18.97
CA LYS A 496 7.88 0.90 19.51
C LYS A 496 7.87 0.87 21.05
N ASN A 497 8.54 1.80 21.72
CA ASN A 497 8.55 1.96 23.16
C ASN A 497 7.44 2.90 23.68
N GLY A 498 6.55 3.40 22.81
CA GLY A 498 5.59 4.46 23.09
C GLY A 498 4.68 4.27 24.31
N LEU A 499 4.41 3.02 24.70
CA LEU A 499 3.63 2.66 25.89
C LEU A 499 4.40 2.78 27.21
N LYS A 500 5.74 2.87 27.18
CA LYS A 500 6.59 2.81 28.37
C LYS A 500 6.42 4.04 29.27
N GLY A 501 5.77 3.84 30.41
CA GLY A 501 5.44 4.91 31.36
C GLY A 501 4.15 5.67 31.03
N ALA A 502 3.47 5.34 29.92
CA ALA A 502 2.17 5.90 29.58
C ALA A 502 1.10 5.50 30.60
N ARG A 503 0.02 6.27 30.69
CA ARG A 503 -1.08 6.08 31.63
C ARG A 503 -2.41 6.03 30.88
N ILE A 504 -3.10 4.90 30.94
CA ILE A 504 -4.27 4.63 30.09
C ILE A 504 -5.48 4.30 30.97
N GLY A 505 -6.60 4.98 30.73
CA GLY A 505 -7.85 4.75 31.45
C GLY A 505 -8.74 3.73 30.73
N LEU A 506 -8.77 2.49 31.19
CA LEU A 506 -9.68 1.43 30.71
C LEU A 506 -11.10 1.69 31.22
N VAL A 507 -12.05 1.96 30.32
CA VAL A 507 -13.45 2.23 30.67
C VAL A 507 -14.15 0.97 31.18
N LEU A 508 -14.71 1.06 32.40
CA LEU A 508 -15.43 -0.04 33.05
C LEU A 508 -16.95 0.01 32.86
N ASP A 509 -17.50 1.14 32.40
CA ASP A 509 -18.94 1.36 32.25
C ASP A 509 -19.50 0.58 31.05
N SER A 510 -20.42 -0.35 31.31
CA SER A 510 -21.02 -1.23 30.30
C SER A 510 -21.94 -0.52 29.31
N SER A 511 -22.33 0.74 29.54
CA SER A 511 -23.02 1.56 28.54
C SER A 511 -22.08 1.98 27.38
N VAL A 512 -20.77 1.96 27.61
CA VAL A 512 -19.72 2.20 26.61
C VAL A 512 -19.04 0.89 26.21
N ALA A 513 -18.58 0.09 27.18
CA ALA A 513 -17.83 -1.15 26.92
C ALA A 513 -18.70 -2.33 26.47
N GLY A 514 -20.03 -2.24 26.65
CA GLY A 514 -20.97 -3.30 26.33
C GLY A 514 -20.95 -4.46 27.34
N SER A 515 -21.47 -5.61 26.92
CA SER A 515 -21.61 -6.83 27.74
C SER A 515 -21.18 -8.12 27.03
N ASN A 516 -20.76 -8.06 25.76
CA ASN A 516 -20.25 -9.21 25.04
C ASN A 516 -18.93 -9.68 25.67
N GLN A 517 -18.89 -10.93 26.14
CA GLN A 517 -17.76 -11.45 26.92
C GLN A 517 -16.49 -11.68 26.08
N GLU A 518 -16.62 -11.93 24.78
CA GLU A 518 -15.46 -12.10 23.89
C GLU A 518 -14.82 -10.74 23.56
N VAL A 519 -15.64 -9.72 23.28
CA VAL A 519 -15.19 -8.32 23.12
C VAL A 519 -14.52 -7.81 24.40
N LEU A 520 -15.13 -8.03 25.56
CA LEU A 520 -14.55 -7.68 26.85
C LEU A 520 -13.28 -8.49 27.16
N GLY A 521 -13.19 -9.74 26.69
CA GLY A 521 -11.97 -10.56 26.76
C GLY A 521 -10.82 -9.94 25.96
N LEU A 522 -11.07 -9.55 24.70
CA LEU A 522 -10.08 -8.90 23.84
C LEU A 522 -9.68 -7.51 24.35
N LEU A 523 -10.63 -6.73 24.90
CA LEU A 523 -10.37 -5.45 25.56
C LEU A 523 -9.44 -5.61 26.79
N ASN A 524 -9.70 -6.60 27.65
CA ASN A 524 -8.86 -6.87 28.81
C ASN A 524 -7.48 -7.39 28.39
N LYS A 525 -7.39 -8.28 27.39
CA LYS A 525 -6.11 -8.69 26.80
C LYS A 525 -5.32 -7.48 26.27
N ALA A 526 -5.96 -6.58 25.52
CA ALA A 526 -5.28 -5.39 25.02
C ALA A 526 -4.74 -4.49 26.15
N ALA A 527 -5.47 -4.36 27.26
CA ALA A 527 -5.01 -3.68 28.45
C ALA A 527 -3.80 -4.38 29.12
N ASP A 528 -3.77 -5.71 29.13
CA ASP A 528 -2.63 -6.49 29.65
C ASP A 528 -1.41 -6.47 28.72
N ASP A 529 -1.61 -6.50 27.41
CA ASP A 529 -0.54 -6.30 26.42
C ASP A 529 0.10 -4.90 26.60
N MET A 530 -0.71 -3.86 26.81
CA MET A 530 -0.24 -2.51 27.11
C MET A 530 0.53 -2.45 28.46
N ARG A 531 0.08 -3.16 29.49
CA ARG A 531 0.82 -3.31 30.76
C ARG A 531 2.17 -3.99 30.56
N ALA A 532 2.23 -5.03 29.71
CA ALA A 532 3.48 -5.73 29.39
C ALA A 532 4.52 -4.83 28.69
N GLN A 533 4.07 -3.87 27.86
CA GLN A 533 4.93 -2.84 27.27
C GLN A 533 5.23 -1.65 28.21
N GLY A 534 4.85 -1.75 29.49
CA GLY A 534 5.20 -0.78 30.53
C GLY A 534 4.22 0.38 30.71
N ALA A 535 2.99 0.30 30.17
CA ALA A 535 1.94 1.28 30.46
C ALA A 535 1.25 0.98 31.81
N THR A 536 0.86 2.03 32.52
CA THR A 536 -0.01 1.94 33.71
C THR A 536 -1.47 2.02 33.27
N VAL A 537 -2.11 0.87 33.05
CA VAL A 537 -3.53 0.82 32.65
C VAL A 537 -4.44 0.68 33.88
N VAL A 538 -5.23 1.72 34.17
CA VAL A 538 -6.14 1.84 35.33
C VAL A 538 -7.60 1.80 34.91
N GLY A 539 -8.48 1.21 35.73
CA GLY A 539 -9.92 1.20 35.47
C GLY A 539 -10.57 2.55 35.79
N VAL A 540 -11.43 3.05 34.89
CA VAL A 540 -12.09 4.37 34.99
C VAL A 540 -13.57 4.34 34.62
N ASN A 541 -14.33 5.31 35.11
CA ASN A 541 -15.72 5.57 34.74
C ASN A 541 -15.82 7.00 34.18
N ILE A 542 -16.52 7.19 33.05
CA ILE A 542 -16.64 8.51 32.41
C ILE A 542 -17.68 9.36 33.16
N PRO A 543 -17.33 10.56 33.68
CA PRO A 543 -18.30 11.43 34.36
C PRO A 543 -19.47 11.79 33.44
N ASN A 544 -20.69 11.85 33.99
CA ASN A 544 -21.91 12.21 33.25
C ASN A 544 -22.21 11.36 32.00
N VAL A 545 -21.62 10.16 31.86
CA VAL A 545 -21.74 9.34 30.65
C VAL A 545 -23.20 9.04 30.29
N ALA A 546 -24.04 8.73 31.29
CA ALA A 546 -25.46 8.48 31.09
C ALA A 546 -26.23 9.68 30.52
N ASP A 547 -25.73 10.91 30.66
CA ASP A 547 -26.33 12.12 30.07
C ASP A 547 -25.71 12.47 28.72
N ILE A 548 -24.40 12.27 28.55
CA ILE A 548 -23.72 12.33 27.25
C ILE A 548 -24.39 11.38 26.25
N LEU A 549 -24.72 10.15 26.67
CA LEU A 549 -25.35 9.14 25.80
C LEU A 549 -26.81 9.44 25.43
N LYS A 550 -27.51 10.32 26.17
CA LYS A 550 -28.90 10.74 25.87
C LYS A 550 -28.98 11.77 24.75
N TYR A 551 -27.92 12.56 24.53
CA TYR A 551 -27.95 13.59 23.48
C TYR A 551 -28.07 12.98 22.07
N PRO A 552 -28.85 13.61 21.17
CA PRO A 552 -28.93 13.18 19.77
C PRO A 552 -27.65 13.54 19.00
N SER A 553 -27.48 12.88 17.86
CA SER A 553 -26.59 13.37 16.80
C SER A 553 -27.23 14.61 16.15
N LEU A 554 -26.44 15.64 15.91
CA LEU A 554 -26.93 16.85 15.25
C LEU A 554 -27.16 16.66 13.74
N SER A 555 -26.78 15.51 13.18
CA SER A 555 -27.20 15.08 11.84
C SER A 555 -28.71 14.86 11.68
N GLY A 556 -29.48 14.87 12.78
CA GLY A 556 -30.95 15.01 12.73
C GLY A 556 -31.43 16.42 12.35
N TYR A 557 -30.60 17.44 12.54
CA TYR A 557 -30.92 18.87 12.36
C TYR A 557 -30.13 19.50 11.20
N GLU A 558 -28.80 19.30 11.18
CA GLU A 558 -27.85 19.98 10.28
C GLU A 558 -27.90 19.48 8.83
N PHE A 559 -28.15 18.19 8.62
CA PHE A 559 -27.98 17.49 7.34
C PHE A 559 -28.64 18.21 6.16
N LYS A 560 -29.89 18.66 6.31
CA LYS A 560 -30.64 19.39 5.27
C LYS A 560 -29.88 20.64 4.82
N PHE A 561 -29.35 21.42 5.78
CA PHE A 561 -28.72 22.70 5.51
C PHE A 561 -27.33 22.49 4.89
N ASN A 562 -26.50 21.62 5.47
CA ASN A 562 -25.17 21.36 4.94
C ASN A 562 -25.22 20.65 3.57
N LEU A 563 -26.18 19.73 3.33
CA LEU A 563 -26.34 19.10 2.03
C LEU A 563 -26.82 20.10 0.97
N ASN A 564 -27.82 20.95 1.28
CA ASN A 564 -28.27 21.99 0.34
C ASN A 564 -27.19 23.05 0.05
N GLU A 565 -26.32 23.35 1.02
CA GLU A 565 -25.17 24.24 0.84
C GLU A 565 -24.09 23.61 -0.05
N TYR A 566 -23.77 22.33 0.17
CA TYR A 566 -22.89 21.54 -0.69
C TYR A 566 -23.45 21.42 -2.13
N LEU A 567 -24.75 21.13 -2.29
CA LEU A 567 -25.42 20.98 -3.59
C LEU A 567 -25.69 22.31 -4.30
N SER A 568 -25.20 23.43 -3.78
CA SER A 568 -25.29 24.72 -4.47
C SER A 568 -24.43 24.73 -5.74
N ASN A 569 -24.95 25.35 -6.80
CA ASN A 569 -24.45 25.26 -8.18
C ASN A 569 -22.99 25.69 -8.43
N THR A 570 -22.25 26.11 -7.41
CA THR A 570 -20.84 26.54 -7.52
C THR A 570 -19.84 25.39 -7.56
N ARG A 571 -20.23 24.16 -7.20
CA ARG A 571 -19.34 22.98 -7.14
C ARG A 571 -19.36 22.06 -8.37
N PHE A 572 -20.36 22.17 -9.24
CA PHE A 572 -20.59 21.21 -10.33
C PHE A 572 -19.99 21.64 -11.68
N VAL A 573 -19.48 20.67 -12.46
CA VAL A 573 -18.89 20.92 -13.79
C VAL A 573 -19.92 21.47 -14.78
N ASP A 574 -21.11 20.88 -14.80
CA ASP A 574 -22.29 21.46 -15.46
C ASP A 574 -23.46 21.49 -14.47
N PRO A 575 -23.72 22.64 -13.82
CA PRO A 575 -24.84 22.78 -12.89
C PRO A 575 -26.23 22.70 -13.54
N ALA A 576 -26.35 22.62 -14.87
CA ALA A 576 -27.61 22.35 -15.57
C ALA A 576 -27.81 20.85 -15.89
N ALA A 577 -26.77 20.02 -15.74
CA ALA A 577 -26.83 18.57 -15.91
C ALA A 577 -27.15 17.80 -14.62
N ILE A 578 -26.95 18.42 -13.44
CA ILE A 578 -27.27 17.82 -12.14
C ILE A 578 -28.80 17.86 -11.92
N ARG A 579 -29.40 16.71 -11.58
CA ARG A 579 -30.85 16.61 -11.40
C ARG A 579 -31.34 17.10 -10.02
N ASN A 580 -30.44 17.15 -9.02
CA ASN A 580 -30.80 17.36 -7.62
C ASN A 580 -29.93 18.45 -6.97
N HIS A 581 -30.55 19.58 -6.58
CA HIS A 581 -29.86 20.72 -5.95
C HIS A 581 -30.17 20.84 -4.44
N SER A 582 -31.06 20.00 -3.92
CA SER A 582 -31.47 20.01 -2.52
C SER A 582 -32.00 18.65 -2.06
N LEU A 583 -32.08 18.47 -0.74
CA LEU A 583 -32.74 17.32 -0.12
C LEU A 583 -34.23 17.20 -0.53
N THR A 584 -34.89 18.31 -0.88
CA THR A 584 -36.28 18.29 -1.38
C THR A 584 -36.35 17.65 -2.76
N ASP A 585 -35.40 17.95 -3.64
CA ASP A 585 -35.36 17.39 -5.00
C ASP A 585 -35.07 15.88 -4.93
N ILE A 586 -34.11 15.49 -4.09
CA ILE A 586 -33.76 14.07 -3.84
C ILE A 586 -35.00 13.28 -3.36
N ILE A 587 -35.77 13.85 -2.42
CA ILE A 587 -37.01 13.25 -1.92
C ILE A 587 -38.08 13.16 -3.00
N ALA A 588 -38.20 14.17 -3.87
CA ALA A 588 -39.15 14.18 -4.98
C ALA A 588 -38.78 13.19 -6.11
N GLY A 589 -37.49 13.00 -6.38
CA GLY A 589 -36.98 12.06 -7.38
C GLY A 589 -37.07 10.59 -6.95
N ASN A 590 -36.97 10.31 -5.64
CA ASN A 590 -37.08 8.95 -5.07
C ASN A 590 -36.06 7.93 -5.64
N GLU A 591 -34.85 8.39 -6.01
CA GLU A 591 -33.73 7.57 -6.50
C GLU A 591 -32.69 7.29 -5.40
N PHE A 592 -33.18 6.92 -4.22
CA PHE A 592 -32.39 6.63 -3.02
C PHE A 592 -32.97 5.38 -2.32
N LEU A 593 -32.30 4.85 -1.29
CA LEU A 593 -32.77 3.67 -0.56
C LEU A 593 -34.11 3.91 0.14
N THR A 594 -35.12 3.07 -0.14
CA THR A 594 -36.46 3.14 0.48
C THR A 594 -36.43 3.04 2.02
N SER A 595 -35.39 2.43 2.60
CA SER A 595 -35.16 2.40 4.05
C SER A 595 -34.89 3.79 4.65
N LEU A 596 -34.38 4.74 3.85
CA LEU A 596 -34.08 6.10 4.26
C LEU A 596 -35.25 7.07 4.08
N THR A 597 -36.35 6.70 3.41
CA THR A 597 -37.47 7.61 3.07
C THR A 597 -38.01 8.35 4.29
N ASN A 598 -38.19 7.69 5.44
CA ASN A 598 -38.61 8.34 6.67
C ASN A 598 -37.53 9.29 7.21
N THR A 599 -36.27 8.85 7.26
CA THR A 599 -35.13 9.64 7.75
C THR A 599 -34.91 10.92 6.93
N LEU A 600 -34.97 10.84 5.61
CA LEU A 600 -34.81 12.00 4.73
C LEU A 600 -35.99 12.97 4.90
N ASN A 601 -37.23 12.48 4.94
CA ASN A 601 -38.41 13.32 5.18
C ASN A 601 -38.37 14.02 6.56
N THR A 602 -38.00 13.32 7.64
CA THR A 602 -37.85 13.92 8.97
C THR A 602 -36.79 15.03 8.98
N ARG A 603 -35.63 14.80 8.36
CA ARG A 603 -34.56 15.81 8.27
C ARG A 603 -34.94 16.98 7.35
N ASN A 604 -35.69 16.74 6.26
CA ASN A 604 -36.18 17.82 5.41
C ASN A 604 -37.28 18.65 6.10
N GLY A 605 -37.99 18.06 7.07
CA GLY A 605 -38.95 18.76 7.94
C GLY A 605 -38.34 19.77 8.91
N ILE A 606 -37.01 19.82 9.07
CA ILE A 606 -36.36 20.83 9.91
C ILE A 606 -36.40 22.20 9.20
N GLU A 607 -37.12 23.16 9.77
CA GLU A 607 -37.32 24.49 9.17
C GLU A 607 -36.12 25.43 9.39
N SER A 608 -35.45 25.36 10.53
CA SER A 608 -34.37 26.28 10.90
C SER A 608 -33.40 25.69 11.94
N LEU A 609 -32.13 26.11 11.87
CA LEU A 609 -31.13 25.90 12.93
C LEU A 609 -31.13 27.03 13.98
N ASP A 610 -32.02 28.02 13.87
CA ASP A 610 -32.11 29.12 14.84
C ASP A 610 -32.91 28.76 16.11
N THR A 611 -33.32 27.50 16.27
CA THR A 611 -34.09 27.04 17.44
C THR A 611 -33.25 26.99 18.72
N GLN A 612 -33.88 27.23 19.86
CA GLN A 612 -33.21 27.14 21.17
C GLN A 612 -32.71 25.71 21.44
N GLU A 613 -33.50 24.69 21.09
CA GLU A 613 -33.16 23.28 21.25
C GLU A 613 -31.85 22.91 20.53
N TYR A 614 -31.70 23.29 19.27
CA TYR A 614 -30.47 23.04 18.50
C TYR A 614 -29.26 23.75 19.14
N LYS A 615 -29.42 25.02 19.51
CA LYS A 615 -28.36 25.82 20.17
C LYS A 615 -27.93 25.22 21.51
N ASP A 616 -28.89 24.75 22.31
CA ASP A 616 -28.65 24.11 23.59
C ASP A 616 -27.93 22.76 23.42
N ILE A 617 -28.34 21.93 22.45
CA ILE A 617 -27.63 20.68 22.13
C ILE A 617 -26.20 20.99 21.68
N LEU A 618 -26.02 21.88 20.69
CA LEU A 618 -24.71 22.24 20.14
C LEU A 618 -23.72 22.74 21.22
N LEU A 619 -24.19 23.59 22.13
CA LEU A 619 -23.37 24.15 23.20
C LEU A 619 -23.16 23.16 24.37
N PHE A 620 -24.24 22.63 24.94
CA PHE A 620 -24.16 21.88 26.21
C PHE A 620 -23.68 20.45 26.02
N ARG A 621 -24.06 19.73 24.95
CA ARG A 621 -23.55 18.37 24.66
C ARG A 621 -22.04 18.39 24.52
N THR A 622 -21.54 19.29 23.69
CA THR A 622 -20.12 19.43 23.37
C THR A 622 -19.33 19.79 24.62
N ARG A 623 -19.77 20.83 25.35
CA ARG A 623 -19.15 21.24 26.61
C ARG A 623 -19.16 20.13 27.67
N LEU A 624 -20.28 19.45 27.87
CA LEU A 624 -20.40 18.37 28.86
C LEU A 624 -19.43 17.23 28.53
N THR A 625 -19.41 16.79 27.28
CA THR A 625 -18.54 15.69 26.82
C THR A 625 -17.07 16.06 26.96
N GLN A 626 -16.67 17.27 26.54
CA GLN A 626 -15.31 17.77 26.68
C GLN A 626 -14.90 17.89 28.16
N GLN A 627 -15.75 18.44 29.02
CA GLN A 627 -15.43 18.64 30.44
C GLN A 627 -15.36 17.30 31.20
N SER A 628 -16.23 16.35 30.90
CA SER A 628 -16.16 14.98 31.45
C SER A 628 -14.89 14.24 31.05
N LEU A 629 -14.51 14.27 29.76
CA LEU A 629 -13.33 13.56 29.27
C LEU A 629 -12.03 14.21 29.75
N LEU A 630 -11.87 15.54 29.61
CA LEU A 630 -10.67 16.24 30.08
C LEU A 630 -10.52 16.19 31.61
N GLY A 631 -11.62 16.28 32.36
CA GLY A 631 -11.61 16.08 33.81
C GLY A 631 -11.07 14.71 34.19
N LEU A 632 -11.64 13.65 33.60
CA LEU A 632 -11.18 12.27 33.85
C LEU A 632 -9.69 12.07 33.54
N MET A 633 -9.22 12.62 32.41
CA MET A 633 -7.81 12.53 32.00
C MET A 633 -6.88 13.37 32.89
N ALA A 634 -7.34 14.49 33.44
CA ALA A 634 -6.57 15.30 34.38
C ALA A 634 -6.48 14.62 35.76
N ASP A 635 -7.63 14.27 36.34
CA ASP A 635 -7.75 13.71 37.70
C ASP A 635 -6.99 12.40 37.88
N ASN A 636 -6.90 11.59 36.81
CA ASN A 636 -6.16 10.32 36.80
C ASN A 636 -4.78 10.42 36.13
N SER A 637 -4.41 11.59 35.60
CA SER A 637 -3.20 11.83 34.80
C SER A 637 -3.05 10.79 33.68
N LEU A 638 -3.99 10.77 32.73
CA LEU A 638 -4.02 9.82 31.60
C LEU A 638 -3.49 10.46 30.31
N ASP A 639 -2.82 9.67 29.48
CA ASP A 639 -2.45 10.04 28.12
C ASP A 639 -3.58 9.71 27.13
N ALA A 640 -4.26 8.57 27.34
CA ALA A 640 -5.42 8.13 26.56
C ALA A 640 -6.50 7.44 27.42
N ILE A 641 -7.73 7.39 26.88
CA ILE A 641 -8.84 6.58 27.40
C ILE A 641 -9.07 5.39 26.46
N LEU A 642 -9.16 4.18 27.00
CA LEU A 642 -9.27 2.90 26.29
C LEU A 642 -10.66 2.28 26.45
N TYR A 643 -11.31 1.93 25.35
CA TYR A 643 -12.58 1.21 25.29
C TYR A 643 -12.67 0.38 23.97
N PRO A 644 -13.64 -0.54 23.79
CA PRO A 644 -13.73 -1.28 22.54
C PRO A 644 -14.34 -0.39 21.45
N SER A 645 -13.80 -0.44 20.22
CA SER A 645 -14.31 0.37 19.09
C SER A 645 -15.76 0.02 18.75
N THR A 646 -16.15 -1.23 18.99
CA THR A 646 -17.50 -1.76 18.82
C THR A 646 -17.83 -2.77 19.92
N THR A 647 -19.05 -2.71 20.46
CA THR A 647 -19.52 -3.63 21.55
C THR A 647 -19.82 -5.07 21.09
N GLY A 648 -19.57 -5.37 19.82
CA GLY A 648 -19.70 -6.67 19.17
C GLY A 648 -18.70 -6.78 18.01
N PRO A 649 -18.42 -8.01 17.54
CA PRO A 649 -17.71 -8.24 16.27
C PRO A 649 -18.58 -7.84 15.07
N THR A 650 -18.07 -8.04 13.85
CA THR A 650 -18.77 -7.80 12.58
C THR A 650 -20.24 -8.25 12.58
N GLY A 651 -21.14 -7.35 12.17
CA GLY A 651 -22.58 -7.60 12.13
C GLY A 651 -23.27 -7.63 13.51
N GLY A 652 -22.53 -7.39 14.59
CA GLY A 652 -23.04 -7.23 15.94
C GLY A 652 -23.40 -5.78 16.29
N SER A 653 -23.38 -5.46 17.59
CA SER A 653 -23.67 -4.10 18.07
C SER A 653 -22.44 -3.19 17.97
N SER A 654 -22.52 -2.12 17.18
CA SER A 654 -21.52 -1.04 17.16
C SER A 654 -21.44 -0.27 18.49
N GLY A 655 -22.51 -0.25 19.29
CA GLY A 655 -22.53 0.30 20.65
C GLY A 655 -22.67 1.82 20.73
N SER A 656 -22.33 2.40 21.90
CA SER A 656 -22.60 3.81 22.22
C SER A 656 -21.36 4.71 22.25
N ALA A 657 -20.16 4.15 22.04
CA ALA A 657 -18.90 4.90 21.96
C ALA A 657 -18.86 5.92 20.81
N ASN A 658 -19.80 5.85 19.86
CA ASN A 658 -20.04 6.86 18.85
C ASN A 658 -20.42 8.26 19.40
N ARG A 659 -20.71 8.38 20.70
CA ARG A 659 -21.01 9.65 21.38
C ARG A 659 -19.85 10.23 22.21
N LEU A 660 -18.65 9.65 22.14
CA LEU A 660 -17.47 10.14 22.87
C LEU A 660 -16.63 11.11 22.01
N SER A 661 -15.76 10.58 21.14
CA SER A 661 -14.94 11.40 20.24
C SER A 661 -15.77 12.34 19.33
N PRO A 662 -16.89 11.91 18.69
CA PRO A 662 -17.67 12.81 17.83
C PRO A 662 -18.38 13.96 18.56
N PHE A 663 -18.82 13.77 19.81
CA PHE A 663 -19.49 14.85 20.56
C PHE A 663 -18.51 15.78 21.27
N SER A 664 -17.31 15.30 21.62
CA SER A 664 -16.23 16.15 22.15
C SER A 664 -15.42 16.86 21.06
N GLY A 665 -15.43 16.32 19.84
CA GLY A 665 -14.55 16.71 18.75
C GLY A 665 -13.10 16.27 18.92
N PHE A 666 -12.81 15.41 19.89
CA PHE A 666 -11.46 14.93 20.21
C PHE A 666 -11.02 13.77 19.30
N PRO A 667 -9.72 13.51 19.13
CA PRO A 667 -9.25 12.46 18.26
C PRO A 667 -9.39 11.09 18.91
N ALA A 668 -9.52 10.06 18.06
CA ALA A 668 -9.48 8.67 18.47
C ALA A 668 -8.85 7.79 17.38
N ILE A 669 -8.09 6.76 17.79
CA ILE A 669 -7.53 5.75 16.90
C ILE A 669 -8.14 4.38 17.22
N SER A 670 -8.73 3.73 16.22
CA SER A 670 -9.17 2.33 16.29
C SER A 670 -8.04 1.42 15.81
N LEU A 671 -7.80 0.34 16.56
CA LEU A 671 -6.67 -0.59 16.40
C LEU A 671 -7.18 -2.05 16.48
N PRO A 672 -6.67 -2.99 15.66
CA PRO A 672 -7.04 -4.41 15.75
C PRO A 672 -6.69 -5.01 17.12
N ALA A 673 -7.69 -5.55 17.83
CA ALA A 673 -7.52 -6.19 19.15
C ALA A 673 -7.44 -7.72 19.07
N GLY A 674 -7.84 -8.29 17.93
CA GLY A 674 -7.86 -9.73 17.67
C GLY A 674 -9.18 -10.16 17.04
N PHE A 675 -9.54 -11.42 17.25
CA PHE A 675 -10.70 -12.08 16.66
C PHE A 675 -11.47 -12.87 17.73
N VAL A 676 -12.80 -12.90 17.62
CA VAL A 676 -13.67 -13.75 18.46
C VAL A 676 -13.62 -15.22 18.00
N ALA A 677 -14.20 -16.15 18.77
CA ALA A 677 -14.15 -17.58 18.47
C ALA A 677 -14.79 -17.96 17.11
N SER A 678 -15.66 -17.12 16.56
CA SER A 678 -16.24 -17.29 15.22
C SER A 678 -15.39 -16.72 14.07
N GLY A 679 -14.13 -16.34 14.31
CA GLY A 679 -13.22 -15.82 13.28
C GLY A 679 -13.47 -14.37 12.86
N LEU A 680 -14.40 -13.65 13.50
CA LEU A 680 -14.70 -12.25 13.18
C LEU A 680 -13.83 -11.28 14.00
N PRO A 681 -13.34 -10.17 13.42
CA PRO A 681 -12.46 -9.23 14.11
C PRO A 681 -13.17 -8.33 15.13
N VAL A 682 -12.38 -7.79 16.05
CA VAL A 682 -12.76 -6.74 17.01
C VAL A 682 -11.61 -5.75 17.15
N GLY A 683 -11.92 -4.45 17.17
CA GLY A 683 -10.99 -3.38 17.47
C GLY A 683 -11.14 -2.80 18.89
N ILE A 684 -10.05 -2.25 19.41
CA ILE A 684 -10.03 -1.32 20.54
C ILE A 684 -9.76 0.11 20.07
N GLU A 685 -10.25 1.07 20.84
CA GLU A 685 -10.13 2.50 20.56
C GLU A 685 -9.38 3.21 21.69
N LEU A 686 -8.40 4.04 21.31
CA LEU A 686 -7.75 5.00 22.20
C LEU A 686 -8.23 6.42 21.86
N LEU A 687 -8.86 7.10 22.81
CA LEU A 687 -9.29 8.50 22.72
C LEU A 687 -8.30 9.42 23.43
N GLY A 688 -7.94 10.53 22.79
CA GLY A 688 -6.95 11.50 23.27
C GLY A 688 -7.53 12.88 23.58
N ARG A 689 -6.64 13.84 23.87
CA ARG A 689 -6.99 15.27 23.98
C ARG A 689 -7.09 15.89 22.57
N PRO A 690 -7.77 17.03 22.39
CA PRO A 690 -7.80 17.71 21.09
C PRO A 690 -6.37 18.10 20.65
N TYR A 691 -6.01 17.68 19.44
CA TYR A 691 -4.70 17.81 18.80
C TYR A 691 -3.56 16.90 19.32
N ASP A 692 -3.87 15.90 20.16
CA ASP A 692 -2.92 14.86 20.62
C ASP A 692 -2.88 13.62 19.69
N GLU A 693 -3.17 13.73 18.38
CA GLU A 693 -3.11 12.56 17.47
C GLU A 693 -1.72 11.91 17.43
N GLY A 694 -0.65 12.71 17.63
CA GLY A 694 0.71 12.18 17.74
C GLY A 694 0.88 11.24 18.95
N GLU A 695 0.29 11.58 20.10
CA GLU A 695 0.33 10.71 21.28
C GLU A 695 -0.48 9.43 21.04
N LEU A 696 -1.65 9.53 20.39
CA LEU A 696 -2.44 8.36 20.01
C LEU A 696 -1.71 7.44 19.00
N ILE A 697 -1.01 8.01 18.02
CA ILE A 697 -0.15 7.26 17.08
C ILE A 697 1.00 6.57 17.83
N LYS A 698 1.62 7.24 18.81
CA LYS A 698 2.70 6.70 19.63
C LYS A 698 2.25 5.50 20.47
N LEU A 699 1.12 5.62 21.16
CA LEU A 699 0.53 4.54 21.96
C LEU A 699 0.03 3.39 21.06
N GLY A 700 -0.61 3.72 19.94
CA GLY A 700 -1.18 2.75 19.00
C GLY A 700 -0.12 1.95 18.25
N TYR A 701 0.97 2.60 17.79
CA TYR A 701 2.08 1.92 17.12
C TYR A 701 2.83 0.98 18.08
N ALA A 702 3.11 1.42 19.31
CA ALA A 702 3.70 0.56 20.32
C ALA A 702 2.81 -0.65 20.67
N TYR A 703 1.48 -0.50 20.67
CA TYR A 703 0.54 -1.61 20.84
C TYR A 703 0.52 -2.57 19.63
N GLU A 704 0.44 -2.03 18.41
CA GLU A 704 0.48 -2.79 17.16
C GLU A 704 1.75 -3.64 17.06
N GLN A 705 2.91 -3.00 17.25
CA GLN A 705 4.23 -3.64 17.11
C GLN A 705 4.58 -4.59 18.25
N ALA A 706 3.75 -4.64 19.31
CA ALA A 706 3.85 -5.61 20.39
C ALA A 706 2.91 -6.81 20.24
N THR A 707 1.94 -6.75 19.32
CA THR A 707 0.83 -7.72 19.23
C THR A 707 0.63 -8.32 17.84
N HIS A 708 0.78 -7.51 16.78
CA HIS A 708 0.47 -7.87 15.40
C HIS A 708 -0.88 -8.60 15.24
N ASN A 709 -1.91 -8.13 15.96
CA ASN A 709 -3.24 -8.77 16.03
C ASN A 709 -4.00 -8.84 14.70
N ARG A 710 -3.65 -8.00 13.70
CA ARG A 710 -4.27 -8.04 12.36
C ARG A 710 -3.92 -9.36 11.66
N LYS A 711 -4.91 -9.91 10.95
CA LYS A 711 -4.71 -10.96 9.95
C LYS A 711 -5.40 -10.56 8.65
N ALA A 712 -4.81 -10.92 7.51
CA ALA A 712 -5.50 -10.84 6.23
C ALA A 712 -6.71 -11.80 6.21
N PRO A 713 -7.80 -11.44 5.49
CA PRO A 713 -8.94 -12.34 5.29
C PRO A 713 -8.58 -13.50 4.35
N GLU A 714 -8.82 -14.74 4.80
CA GLU A 714 -8.47 -15.96 4.05
C GLU A 714 -9.24 -16.12 2.73
N LEU A 715 -10.39 -15.44 2.59
CA LEU A 715 -11.21 -15.41 1.37
C LEU A 715 -10.56 -14.64 0.21
N PHE A 716 -9.53 -13.83 0.47
CA PHE A 716 -8.90 -12.94 -0.52
C PHE A 716 -7.37 -13.17 -0.60
N PRO A 717 -6.92 -14.40 -0.93
CA PRO A 717 -5.51 -14.78 -0.94
C PRO A 717 -4.69 -14.01 -1.99
N ALA A 718 -3.38 -14.20 -2.01
CA ALA A 718 -2.54 -13.69 -3.09
C ALA A 718 -2.98 -14.28 -4.45
N LEU A 719 -2.96 -13.45 -5.50
CA LEU A 719 -3.12 -13.96 -6.86
C LEU A 719 -1.88 -14.78 -7.27
N PRO A 720 -2.02 -15.82 -8.11
CA PRO A 720 -0.87 -16.47 -8.73
C PRO A 720 -0.02 -15.44 -9.47
N VAL A 721 1.30 -15.52 -9.35
CA VAL A 721 2.22 -14.72 -10.17
C VAL A 721 2.04 -15.17 -11.62
N PRO A 722 1.72 -14.27 -12.58
CA PRO A 722 1.62 -14.65 -13.98
C PRO A 722 2.94 -15.25 -14.48
N ALA A 723 2.87 -16.36 -15.21
CA ALA A 723 4.01 -16.86 -15.97
C ALA A 723 4.39 -15.80 -17.02
N LYS A 724 5.64 -15.32 -16.94
CA LYS A 724 6.21 -14.31 -17.85
C LYS A 724 6.75 -14.94 -19.12
#